data_AF-A0A926W0W2-F1
#
_entry.id   AF-A0A926W0W2-F1
#
_cell.length_a   1.000
_cell.length_b   1.000
_cell.length_c   1.000
_cell.angle_alpha   90.00
_cell.angle_beta   90.00
_cell.angle_gamma   90.00
#
_symmetry.space_group_name_H-M   'P 1'
#
loop_
_entity.id
_entity.type
_entity.pdbx_description
1 polymer ?
#
loop_
_entity_poly.entity_id
_entity_poly.type
_entity_poly.pdbx_seq_one_letter_code
_entity_poly.pdbx_strand_id
1 'polypeptide(L)'
;MNVINSEVLVAYSLCSRKAYLLMCTKERGELHEYEQLLKENELINQQKFLAILKHNHSDVYPYSIANVKDGHEFLIDAQLVADNKLQANCPILTRVKNLNYEPTIFIGTHTLTSKDKLVLMFIGHVLTKIQGNPPEMGCIVNLDGKSHRFKLRETYKALIPLLEPLQEWLNQPSLEEPPVILNKHCPVCQFRVQCQEKAIREDNLSLLDRVTPKIIRHYEKKGIFTIKQLSYLFKPRKRNKRARKPPAITHNIELQALAIRTGKIYLQELPILTRQEIELYLDIEGLPDQNLHYLIGLLVCERNSVSYHSFWANSIEDEGGMWREFLTFLAQYPDAPIYHYGSYEIRVIKALIKRYNTDSQTLINRLININKIIYGKVYFPVYSNRLKEVSNFIGATWTSPDASGLQSIVWRYNWEKTQDNRYKSTLLIYNKEDCLALKLLVDELTKIQHSADTLSEIDFADKRKHNSTETSQDIHSKFEAIIKFSHFDYDQKKISFQDNLRKHESDQDKRERQKRAAHKSNQKRERARNKVRKVVHVSRGEVCPKCGHEPLRPIEKVAKRTIIDLVLTKNGIKKTLVQYVGTQGYCIKCSQISSPPDISKYAKSQLYGNGFKAWVIYQRIAMRLPYNAIAQSTEAYFGEKISCGRLAELIKEMGQHYAETERLIVQHLLKSPFIHADETEISIVGINQYVWVFTDGKYVFLKLTETREANIVHEFLAEYKGILISDFYPGYDSVQCRQQKCWVHLLHDLNDDLRENPFNQELETFVLAVKDLIIPIMETIQKYGLKKRYLSKFSKEVEKFYQKMITDKNYKSDLTVKYQKRFIRYRESLFTFLEQDGIAWHNNTAERAIRPVTKQRAISGSFYASVMSGYLVLLGIRQACRFQDKSFFKFLFSGETDLDQFELRKRKR
;
A
#
# COMPACT_ATOMS: atom_id res chain seq x y z
N MET A 1 -4.51 46.80 -34.86
CA MET A 1 -4.75 47.02 -33.42
C MET A 1 -5.27 45.72 -32.85
N ASN A 2 -4.74 45.28 -31.71
CA ASN A 2 -5.26 44.12 -31.00
C ASN A 2 -6.57 44.56 -30.31
N VAL A 3 -7.61 43.74 -30.40
CA VAL A 3 -8.94 44.03 -29.84
C VAL A 3 -9.40 42.81 -29.05
N ILE A 4 -10.02 43.04 -27.89
CA ILE A 4 -10.62 41.97 -27.09
C ILE A 4 -12.01 41.72 -27.63
N ASN A 5 -12.26 40.50 -28.11
CA ASN A 5 -13.57 40.06 -28.58
C ASN A 5 -14.09 38.85 -27.79
N SER A 6 -15.34 38.46 -28.05
CA SER A 6 -15.98 37.32 -27.38
C SER A 6 -15.16 36.03 -27.52
N GLU A 7 -14.55 35.80 -28.68
CA GLU A 7 -13.74 34.62 -28.97
C GLU A 7 -12.45 34.59 -28.14
N VAL A 8 -11.74 35.73 -28.03
CA VAL A 8 -10.53 35.90 -27.21
C VAL A 8 -10.85 35.71 -25.73
N LEU A 9 -11.96 36.27 -25.24
CA LEU A 9 -12.37 36.11 -23.84
C LEU A 9 -12.68 34.64 -23.50
N VAL A 10 -13.48 33.97 -24.33
CA VAL A 10 -13.78 32.54 -24.15
C VAL A 10 -12.50 31.73 -24.25
N ALA A 11 -11.62 32.03 -25.20
CA ALA A 11 -10.31 31.39 -25.30
C ALA A 11 -9.51 31.56 -24.01
N TYR A 12 -9.47 32.74 -23.42
CA TYR A 12 -8.70 33.00 -22.19
C TYR A 12 -9.24 32.20 -21.00
N SER A 13 -10.57 32.11 -20.88
CA SER A 13 -11.22 31.29 -19.85
C SER A 13 -10.89 29.80 -19.94
N LEU A 14 -10.48 29.31 -21.11
CA LEU A 14 -10.15 27.91 -21.38
C LEU A 14 -8.64 27.64 -21.42
N CYS A 15 -7.88 28.56 -22.00
CA CYS A 15 -6.45 28.46 -22.22
C CYS A 15 -5.86 29.84 -22.56
N SER A 16 -5.03 30.38 -21.67
CA SER A 16 -4.34 31.66 -21.87
C SER A 16 -3.52 31.69 -23.16
N ARG A 17 -2.85 30.58 -23.51
CA ARG A 17 -2.09 30.48 -24.77
C ARG A 17 -2.99 30.58 -26.01
N LYS A 18 -4.19 29.96 -26.01
CA LYS A 18 -5.14 30.10 -27.14
C LYS A 18 -5.53 31.57 -27.33
N ALA A 19 -5.84 32.27 -26.24
CA ALA A 19 -6.17 33.70 -26.29
C ALA A 19 -5.01 34.54 -26.81
N TYR A 20 -3.78 34.27 -26.34
CA TYR A 20 -2.58 34.95 -26.80
C TYR A 20 -2.37 34.77 -28.30
N LEU A 21 -2.48 33.55 -28.84
CA LEU A 21 -2.32 33.31 -30.27
C LEU A 21 -3.43 34.00 -31.10
N LEU A 22 -4.67 33.97 -30.63
CA LEU A 22 -5.77 34.64 -31.32
C LEU A 22 -5.63 36.16 -31.36
N MET A 23 -5.15 36.75 -30.26
CA MET A 23 -5.12 38.19 -30.04
C MET A 23 -3.82 38.85 -30.48
N CYS A 24 -2.67 38.21 -30.24
CA CYS A 24 -1.35 38.81 -30.38
C CYS A 24 -0.56 38.29 -31.58
N THR A 25 -1.00 37.22 -32.25
CA THR A 25 -0.33 36.68 -33.44
C THR A 25 -1.26 36.65 -34.65
N LYS A 26 -0.69 36.42 -35.85
CA LYS A 26 -1.47 36.18 -37.07
C LYS A 26 -1.89 34.71 -37.21
N GLU A 27 -1.58 33.86 -36.23
CA GLU A 27 -1.90 32.44 -36.30
C GLU A 27 -3.40 32.23 -36.07
N ARG A 28 -4.02 31.43 -36.94
CA ARG A 28 -5.43 31.07 -36.83
C ARG A 28 -5.64 29.59 -36.48
N GLY A 29 -4.66 28.72 -36.74
CA GLY A 29 -4.80 27.28 -36.48
C GLY A 29 -5.92 26.65 -37.33
N GLU A 30 -6.22 25.37 -37.06
CA GLU A 30 -7.22 24.60 -37.81
C GLU A 30 -8.32 24.10 -36.87
N LEU A 31 -9.54 24.62 -37.05
CA LEU A 31 -10.71 24.23 -36.25
C LEU A 31 -10.97 22.73 -36.40
N HIS A 32 -11.21 22.05 -35.29
CA HIS A 32 -11.67 20.66 -35.31
C HIS A 32 -13.06 20.60 -35.96
N GLU A 33 -13.37 19.53 -36.71
CA GLU A 33 -14.67 19.37 -37.41
C GLU A 33 -15.87 19.59 -36.48
N TYR A 34 -15.80 19.08 -35.25
CA TYR A 34 -16.77 19.39 -34.21
C TYR A 34 -16.98 20.89 -33.94
N GLU A 35 -15.93 21.72 -33.81
CA GLU A 35 -16.12 23.17 -33.64
C GLU A 35 -16.69 23.82 -34.91
N GLN A 36 -16.35 23.31 -36.10
CA GLN A 36 -16.93 23.78 -37.37
C GLN A 36 -18.42 23.48 -37.45
N LEU A 37 -18.82 22.25 -37.14
CA LEU A 37 -20.20 21.80 -37.07
C LEU A 37 -21.03 22.64 -36.10
N LEU A 38 -20.50 22.95 -34.91
CA LEU A 38 -21.20 23.81 -33.95
C LEU A 38 -21.42 25.22 -34.50
N LYS A 39 -20.43 25.81 -35.19
CA LYS A 39 -20.56 27.13 -35.82
C LYS A 39 -21.57 27.11 -36.98
N GLU A 40 -21.60 26.04 -37.77
CA GLU A 40 -22.60 25.85 -38.83
C GLU A 40 -24.01 25.76 -38.25
N ASN A 41 -24.19 24.95 -37.20
CA ASN A 41 -25.48 24.81 -36.52
C ASN A 41 -25.93 26.13 -35.88
N GLU A 42 -25.02 26.89 -35.28
CA GLU A 42 -25.30 28.23 -34.75
C GLU A 42 -25.79 29.18 -35.86
N LEU A 43 -25.12 29.20 -37.01
CA LEU A 43 -25.50 30.03 -38.15
C LEU A 43 -26.88 29.64 -38.70
N ILE A 44 -27.15 28.35 -38.85
CA ILE A 44 -28.46 27.85 -39.30
C ILE A 44 -29.55 28.24 -38.30
N ASN A 45 -29.29 28.11 -37.00
CA ASN A 45 -30.22 28.49 -35.94
C ASN A 45 -30.53 30.00 -35.99
N GLN A 46 -29.49 30.83 -36.10
CA GLN A 46 -29.62 32.28 -36.25
C GLN A 46 -30.45 32.64 -37.49
N GLN A 47 -30.15 32.06 -38.66
CA GLN A 47 -30.86 32.34 -39.90
C GLN A 47 -32.34 31.96 -39.83
N LYS A 48 -32.66 30.79 -39.26
CA LYS A 48 -34.05 30.35 -39.05
C LYS A 48 -34.81 31.33 -38.15
N PHE A 49 -34.22 31.75 -37.03
CA PHE A 49 -34.85 32.69 -36.12
C PHE A 49 -35.01 34.08 -36.74
N LEU A 50 -34.00 34.58 -37.44
CA LEU A 50 -34.05 35.87 -38.14
C LEU A 50 -35.13 35.89 -39.22
N ALA A 51 -35.33 34.79 -39.95
CA ALA A 51 -36.40 34.68 -40.94
C ALA A 51 -37.79 34.79 -40.28
N ILE A 52 -38.00 34.12 -39.15
CA ILE A 52 -39.24 34.20 -38.37
C ILE A 52 -39.43 35.63 -37.81
N LEU A 53 -38.36 36.24 -37.30
CA LEU A 53 -38.40 37.60 -36.74
C LEU A 53 -38.81 38.63 -37.81
N LYS A 54 -38.18 38.60 -38.99
CA LYS A 54 -38.49 39.49 -40.12
C LYS A 54 -39.91 39.27 -40.68
N HIS A 55 -40.46 38.08 -40.52
CA HIS A 55 -41.84 37.79 -40.93
C HIS A 55 -42.86 38.32 -39.92
N ASN A 56 -42.58 38.19 -38.62
CA ASN A 56 -43.51 38.54 -37.56
C ASN A 56 -43.47 40.03 -37.14
N HIS A 57 -42.36 40.72 -37.42
CA HIS A 57 -42.14 42.11 -37.03
C HIS A 57 -41.73 42.96 -38.23
N SER A 58 -42.36 44.11 -38.40
CA SER A 58 -42.03 45.08 -39.46
C SER A 58 -40.85 46.00 -39.10
N ASP A 59 -40.54 46.17 -37.80
CA ASP A 59 -39.51 47.08 -37.31
C ASP A 59 -38.17 46.36 -37.03
N VAL A 60 -37.58 45.80 -38.08
CA VAL A 60 -36.32 45.04 -38.03
C VAL A 60 -35.28 45.69 -38.96
N TYR A 61 -34.24 46.29 -38.38
CA TYR A 61 -33.24 47.06 -39.12
C TYR A 61 -31.81 46.56 -38.86
N PRO A 62 -30.87 46.73 -39.82
CA PRO A 62 -29.48 46.46 -39.55
C PRO A 62 -28.95 47.41 -38.48
N TYR A 63 -28.04 46.94 -37.64
CA TYR A 63 -27.42 47.79 -36.62
C TYR A 63 -26.64 48.95 -37.26
N SER A 64 -26.95 50.17 -36.82
CA SER A 64 -26.15 51.37 -37.09
C SER A 64 -26.38 52.37 -35.96
N ILE A 65 -25.43 53.30 -35.75
CA ILE A 65 -25.58 54.36 -34.73
C ILE A 65 -26.82 55.22 -34.99
N ALA A 66 -27.21 55.41 -36.26
CA ALA A 66 -28.44 56.10 -36.63
C ALA A 66 -29.67 55.31 -36.17
N ASN A 67 -29.75 54.02 -36.52
CA ASN A 67 -30.88 53.17 -36.18
C ASN A 67 -31.04 52.94 -34.66
N VAL A 68 -29.95 53.00 -33.89
CA VAL A 68 -29.99 53.01 -32.42
C VAL A 68 -30.63 54.30 -31.88
N LYS A 69 -30.34 55.46 -32.49
CA LYS A 69 -30.94 56.76 -32.11
C LYS A 69 -32.40 56.85 -32.52
N ASP A 70 -32.75 56.29 -33.68
CA ASP A 70 -34.12 56.25 -34.20
C ASP A 70 -35.03 55.30 -33.40
N GLY A 71 -34.41 54.41 -32.60
CA GLY A 71 -35.12 53.60 -31.61
C GLY A 71 -35.89 52.42 -32.21
N HIS A 72 -35.39 51.81 -33.27
CA HIS A 72 -36.03 50.62 -33.84
C HIS A 72 -36.16 49.46 -32.83
N GLU A 73 -37.25 48.71 -32.92
CA GLU A 73 -37.60 47.60 -32.02
C GLU A 73 -36.54 46.49 -32.04
N PHE A 74 -36.07 46.11 -33.24
CA PHE A 74 -35.03 45.09 -33.40
C PHE A 74 -33.88 45.60 -34.28
N LEU A 75 -32.65 45.43 -33.78
CA LEU A 75 -31.44 45.66 -34.56
C LEU A 75 -30.70 44.33 -34.78
N ILE A 76 -30.40 44.01 -36.03
CA ILE A 76 -29.73 42.76 -36.42
C ILE A 76 -28.28 42.99 -36.82
N ASP A 77 -27.46 41.95 -36.70
CA ASP A 77 -26.04 41.92 -37.09
C ASP A 77 -25.21 43.04 -36.44
N ALA A 78 -25.42 43.26 -35.14
CA ALA A 78 -24.79 44.34 -34.40
C ALA A 78 -23.31 44.11 -34.14
N GLN A 79 -22.47 44.94 -34.78
CA GLN A 79 -21.04 45.03 -34.51
C GLN A 79 -20.79 46.13 -33.46
N LEU A 80 -20.74 45.71 -32.19
CA LEU A 80 -20.53 46.60 -31.06
C LEU A 80 -19.03 46.86 -30.87
N VAL A 81 -18.64 48.13 -30.83
CA VAL A 81 -17.25 48.54 -30.55
C VAL A 81 -17.26 49.57 -29.42
N ALA A 82 -16.49 49.31 -28.36
CA ALA A 82 -16.34 50.22 -27.22
C ALA A 82 -14.85 50.52 -26.93
N ASP A 83 -14.56 51.79 -26.65
CA ASP A 83 -13.24 52.34 -26.29
C ASP A 83 -12.09 51.99 -27.27
N ASN A 84 -12.42 51.65 -28.53
CA ASN A 84 -11.47 51.10 -29.53
C ASN A 84 -10.67 49.86 -29.06
N LYS A 85 -11.10 49.21 -27.97
CA LYS A 85 -10.40 48.10 -27.32
C LYS A 85 -11.27 46.85 -27.17
N LEU A 86 -12.59 47.01 -27.12
CA LEU A 86 -13.55 45.92 -26.97
C LEU A 86 -14.45 45.84 -28.21
N GLN A 87 -14.62 44.64 -28.76
CA GLN A 87 -15.50 44.39 -29.90
C GLN A 87 -16.36 43.15 -29.64
N ALA A 88 -17.67 43.26 -29.83
CA ALA A 88 -18.58 42.13 -29.70
C ALA A 88 -19.56 42.11 -30.88
N ASN A 89 -19.75 40.92 -31.45
CA ASN A 89 -20.80 40.70 -32.45
C ASN A 89 -22.04 40.17 -31.72
N CYS A 90 -23.16 40.85 -31.90
CA CYS A 90 -24.45 40.47 -31.33
C CYS A 90 -25.45 40.26 -32.47
N PRO A 91 -25.97 39.03 -32.66
CA PRO A 91 -26.93 38.74 -33.73
C PRO A 91 -28.18 39.62 -33.70
N ILE A 92 -28.77 39.82 -32.51
CA ILE A 92 -29.99 40.61 -32.34
C ILE A 92 -29.88 41.45 -31.07
N LEU A 93 -30.27 42.72 -31.18
CA LEU A 93 -30.55 43.61 -30.06
C LEU A 93 -32.05 43.94 -30.09
N THR A 94 -32.72 43.75 -28.95
CA THR A 94 -34.15 44.06 -28.80
C THR A 94 -34.31 45.28 -27.91
N ARG A 95 -35.05 46.28 -28.38
CA ARG A 95 -35.34 47.50 -27.62
C ARG A 95 -36.25 47.17 -26.44
N VAL A 96 -35.88 47.66 -25.26
CA VAL A 96 -36.68 47.61 -24.04
C VAL A 96 -36.98 49.03 -23.53
N LYS A 97 -37.70 49.14 -22.41
CA LYS A 97 -38.09 50.44 -21.82
C LYS A 97 -36.87 51.34 -21.60
N ASN A 98 -37.03 52.65 -21.76
CA ASN A 98 -35.99 53.70 -21.65
C ASN A 98 -34.91 53.69 -22.75
N LEU A 99 -35.22 53.28 -23.99
CA LEU A 99 -34.27 53.27 -25.13
C LEU A 99 -33.02 52.38 -24.91
N ASN A 100 -33.08 51.44 -23.97
CA ASN A 100 -32.01 50.45 -23.78
C ASN A 100 -32.25 49.25 -24.70
N TYR A 101 -31.17 48.57 -25.08
CA TYR A 101 -31.23 47.32 -25.83
C TYR A 101 -30.81 46.13 -24.95
N GLU A 102 -31.43 44.97 -25.20
CA GLU A 102 -31.05 43.68 -24.62
C GLU A 102 -30.48 42.75 -25.70
N PRO A 103 -29.36 42.06 -25.44
CA PRO A 103 -28.73 41.20 -26.43
C PRO A 103 -29.35 39.80 -26.48
N THR A 104 -29.45 39.26 -27.70
CA THR A 104 -29.81 37.87 -27.97
C THR A 104 -28.73 37.20 -28.81
N ILE A 105 -28.26 36.04 -28.35
CA ILE A 105 -27.29 35.19 -29.06
C ILE A 105 -27.87 33.81 -29.38
N PHE A 106 -27.27 33.14 -30.36
CA PHE A 106 -27.62 31.80 -30.80
C PHE A 106 -26.48 30.84 -30.45
N ILE A 107 -26.81 29.58 -30.23
CA ILE A 107 -25.82 28.52 -30.04
C ILE A 107 -26.12 27.33 -30.97
N GLY A 108 -25.08 26.59 -31.32
CA GLY A 108 -25.15 25.40 -32.16
C GLY A 108 -25.43 24.09 -31.42
N THR A 109 -25.83 24.15 -30.15
CA THR A 109 -26.10 22.98 -29.28
C THR A 109 -27.52 23.02 -28.70
N HIS A 110 -28.03 21.86 -28.29
CA HIS A 110 -29.34 21.75 -27.63
C HIS A 110 -29.29 22.22 -26.16
N THR A 111 -28.16 22.01 -25.48
CA THR A 111 -27.95 22.43 -24.09
C THR A 111 -27.01 23.63 -23.99
N LEU A 112 -27.30 24.52 -23.03
CA LEU A 112 -26.48 25.69 -22.74
C LEU A 112 -25.27 25.34 -21.89
N THR A 113 -24.13 25.96 -22.22
CA THR A 113 -22.87 25.82 -21.50
C THR A 113 -22.50 27.11 -20.77
N SER A 114 -21.52 27.02 -19.86
CA SER A 114 -20.97 28.21 -19.21
C SER A 114 -20.25 29.16 -20.18
N LYS A 115 -19.76 28.65 -21.33
CA LYS A 115 -19.10 29.46 -22.37
C LYS A 115 -20.12 30.39 -23.04
N ASP A 116 -21.31 29.89 -23.32
CA ASP A 116 -22.37 30.65 -23.98
C ASP A 116 -22.84 31.81 -23.10
N LYS A 117 -22.99 31.55 -21.79
CA LYS A 117 -23.28 32.59 -20.80
C LYS A 117 -22.18 33.64 -20.75
N LEU A 118 -20.91 33.23 -20.83
CA LEU A 118 -19.78 34.16 -20.84
C LEU A 118 -19.80 35.08 -22.07
N VAL A 119 -20.13 34.56 -23.25
CA VAL A 119 -20.30 35.35 -24.48
C VAL A 119 -21.41 36.39 -24.31
N LEU A 120 -22.58 35.97 -23.83
CA LEU A 120 -23.71 36.88 -23.58
C LEU A 120 -23.35 37.98 -22.58
N MET A 121 -22.67 37.62 -21.49
CA MET A 121 -22.21 38.56 -20.48
C MET A 121 -21.23 39.58 -21.05
N PHE A 122 -20.29 39.15 -21.89
CA PHE A 122 -19.33 40.04 -22.54
C PHE A 122 -20.03 41.02 -23.50
N ILE A 123 -20.96 40.53 -24.34
CA ILE A 123 -21.77 41.39 -25.21
C ILE A 123 -22.53 42.43 -24.38
N GLY A 124 -23.18 42.02 -23.29
CA GLY A 124 -23.86 42.93 -22.38
C GLY A 124 -22.93 43.99 -21.77
N HIS A 125 -21.69 43.63 -21.44
CA HIS A 125 -20.69 44.57 -20.94
C HIS A 125 -20.25 45.59 -22.00
N VAL A 126 -20.01 45.15 -23.24
CA VAL A 126 -19.70 46.07 -24.36
C VAL A 126 -20.88 46.98 -24.66
N LEU A 127 -22.11 46.44 -24.65
CA LEU A 127 -23.33 47.21 -24.86
C LEU A 127 -23.53 48.26 -23.75
N THR A 128 -23.23 47.92 -22.49
CA THR A 128 -23.27 48.86 -21.36
C THR A 128 -22.41 50.09 -21.62
N LYS A 129 -21.22 49.91 -22.20
CA LYS A 129 -20.32 51.02 -22.53
C LYS A 129 -20.82 51.89 -23.69
N ILE A 130 -21.61 51.32 -24.60
CA ILE A 130 -22.15 52.04 -25.75
C ILE A 130 -23.41 52.84 -25.38
N GLN A 131 -24.36 52.22 -24.66
CA GLN A 131 -25.64 52.87 -24.31
C GLN A 131 -25.65 53.53 -22.92
N GLY A 132 -24.56 53.42 -22.15
CA GLY A 132 -24.38 54.04 -20.83
C GLY A 132 -25.05 53.29 -19.65
N ASN A 133 -26.06 52.47 -19.90
CA ASN A 133 -26.75 51.67 -18.88
C ASN A 133 -26.63 50.16 -19.15
N PRO A 134 -26.49 49.32 -18.10
CA PRO A 134 -26.40 47.89 -18.28
C PRO A 134 -27.74 47.26 -18.69
N PRO A 135 -27.77 46.33 -19.66
CA PRO A 135 -28.99 45.57 -19.96
C PRO A 135 -29.42 44.76 -18.72
N GLU A 136 -30.73 44.73 -18.47
CA GLU A 136 -31.28 43.98 -17.33
C GLU A 136 -31.22 42.48 -17.62
N MET A 137 -31.70 42.07 -18.79
CA MET A 137 -31.70 40.70 -19.25
C MET A 137 -30.89 40.53 -20.55
N GLY A 138 -30.51 39.30 -20.84
CA GLY A 138 -30.07 38.85 -22.16
C GLY A 138 -30.67 37.48 -22.48
N CYS A 139 -30.71 37.12 -23.75
CA CYS A 139 -31.32 35.88 -24.22
C CYS A 139 -30.31 34.98 -24.94
N ILE A 140 -30.42 33.67 -24.74
CA ILE A 140 -29.71 32.64 -25.50
C ILE A 140 -30.75 31.72 -26.13
N VAL A 141 -30.69 31.56 -27.45
CA VAL A 141 -31.57 30.66 -28.20
C VAL A 141 -30.80 29.38 -28.54
N ASN A 142 -31.28 28.23 -28.05
CA ASN A 142 -30.68 26.92 -28.32
C ASN A 142 -31.09 26.37 -29.70
N LEU A 143 -30.54 25.23 -30.10
CA LEU A 143 -30.81 24.62 -31.42
C LEU A 143 -32.28 24.17 -31.60
N ASP A 144 -33.02 23.95 -30.50
CA ASP A 144 -34.47 23.67 -30.53
C ASP A 144 -35.33 24.94 -30.79
N GLY A 145 -34.71 26.12 -30.90
CA GLY A 145 -35.40 27.40 -30.96
C GLY A 145 -35.95 27.89 -29.61
N LYS A 146 -35.64 27.22 -28.49
CA LYS A 146 -36.06 27.65 -27.15
C LYS A 146 -35.20 28.83 -26.67
N SER A 147 -35.88 29.89 -26.27
CA SER A 147 -35.26 31.11 -25.74
C SER A 147 -35.09 31.04 -24.22
N HIS A 148 -33.86 31.25 -23.73
CA HIS A 148 -33.51 31.25 -22.31
C HIS A 148 -33.03 32.64 -21.88
N ARG A 149 -33.75 33.31 -20.97
CA ARG A 149 -33.40 34.65 -20.49
C ARG A 149 -32.59 34.62 -19.19
N PHE A 150 -31.54 35.45 -19.12
CA PHE A 150 -30.62 35.56 -17.99
C PHE A 150 -30.50 37.01 -17.50
N LYS A 151 -30.43 37.22 -16.19
CA LYS A 151 -30.11 38.53 -15.59
C LYS A 151 -28.63 38.84 -15.79
N LEU A 152 -28.31 40.00 -16.36
CA LEU A 152 -26.92 40.37 -16.66
C LEU A 152 -26.28 41.28 -15.60
N ARG A 153 -27.08 42.15 -14.97
CA ARG A 153 -26.61 43.22 -14.06
C ARG A 153 -25.69 42.76 -12.92
N GLU A 154 -25.97 41.60 -12.32
CA GLU A 154 -25.20 41.06 -11.18
C GLU A 154 -23.98 40.23 -11.61
N THR A 155 -23.91 39.84 -12.88
CA THR A 155 -22.93 38.86 -13.38
C THR A 155 -21.63 39.47 -13.88
N TYR A 156 -21.58 40.79 -14.14
CA TYR A 156 -20.39 41.47 -14.64
C TYR A 156 -19.17 41.38 -13.72
N LYS A 157 -19.38 41.19 -12.41
CA LYS A 157 -18.29 40.94 -11.45
C LYS A 157 -17.45 39.70 -11.81
N ALA A 158 -18.04 38.70 -12.48
CA ALA A 158 -17.35 37.51 -12.91
C ALA A 158 -16.53 37.70 -14.21
N LEU A 159 -16.77 38.76 -14.97
CA LEU A 159 -15.98 39.09 -16.17
C LEU A 159 -14.67 39.80 -15.85
N ILE A 160 -14.67 40.64 -14.81
CA ILE A 160 -13.54 41.52 -14.47
C ILE A 160 -12.21 40.74 -14.36
N PRO A 161 -12.12 39.62 -13.62
CA PRO A 161 -10.86 38.86 -13.49
C PRO A 161 -10.37 38.23 -14.80
N LEU A 162 -11.24 38.09 -15.81
CA LEU A 162 -10.89 37.58 -17.14
C LEU A 162 -10.51 38.71 -18.10
N LEU A 163 -11.09 39.90 -17.92
CA LEU A 163 -10.84 41.07 -18.76
C LEU A 163 -9.58 41.83 -18.37
N GLU A 164 -9.29 41.97 -17.06
CA GLU A 164 -8.12 42.71 -16.58
C GLU A 164 -6.80 42.23 -17.22
N PRO A 165 -6.48 40.92 -17.24
CA PRO A 165 -5.23 40.45 -17.87
C PRO A 165 -5.19 40.71 -19.38
N LEU A 166 -6.34 40.59 -20.07
CA LEU A 166 -6.42 40.85 -21.51
C LEU A 166 -6.25 42.34 -21.83
N GLN A 167 -6.76 43.23 -20.97
CA GLN A 167 -6.58 44.66 -21.10
C GLN A 167 -5.13 45.09 -20.81
N GLU A 168 -4.46 44.44 -19.85
CA GLU A 168 -3.03 44.63 -19.62
C GLU A 168 -2.22 44.25 -20.87
N TRP A 169 -2.55 43.14 -21.52
CA TRP A 169 -1.89 42.70 -22.75
C TRP A 169 -1.99 43.73 -23.89
N LEU A 170 -3.09 44.51 -23.97
CA LEU A 170 -3.22 45.58 -24.96
C LEU A 170 -2.26 46.76 -24.73
N ASN A 171 -1.80 46.95 -23.49
CA ASN A 171 -0.97 48.08 -23.11
C ASN A 171 0.53 47.73 -23.07
N GLN A 172 0.91 46.46 -23.24
CA GLN A 172 2.31 46.01 -23.20
C GLN A 172 2.92 45.92 -24.61
N PRO A 173 4.11 46.52 -24.85
CA PRO A 173 4.75 46.54 -26.17
C PRO A 173 5.41 45.21 -26.57
N SER A 174 5.83 44.38 -25.60
CA SER A 174 6.40 43.05 -25.83
C SER A 174 5.86 42.07 -24.81
N LEU A 175 4.88 41.26 -25.21
CA LEU A 175 4.27 40.25 -24.34
C LEU A 175 4.95 38.90 -24.57
N GLU A 176 5.37 38.22 -23.50
CA GLU A 176 5.89 36.86 -23.60
C GLU A 176 4.75 35.86 -23.86
N GLU A 177 4.99 34.89 -24.75
CA GLU A 177 4.02 33.84 -25.06
C GLU A 177 3.76 32.97 -23.81
N PRO A 178 2.50 32.76 -23.41
CA PRO A 178 2.17 31.87 -22.31
C PRO A 178 2.69 30.43 -22.55
N PRO A 179 3.19 29.73 -21.50
CA PRO A 179 3.73 28.40 -21.65
C PRO A 179 2.69 27.39 -22.11
N VAL A 180 3.15 26.31 -22.75
CA VAL A 180 2.26 25.21 -23.16
C VAL A 180 1.86 24.39 -21.94
N ILE A 181 0.56 24.38 -21.65
CA ILE A 181 -0.04 23.53 -20.64
C ILE A 181 -1.27 22.86 -21.26
N LEU A 182 -1.15 21.58 -21.61
CA LEU A 182 -2.24 20.80 -22.16
C LEU A 182 -3.37 20.65 -21.11
N ASN A 183 -4.61 20.74 -21.58
CA ASN A 183 -5.80 20.72 -20.72
C ASN A 183 -7.00 20.08 -21.44
N LYS A 184 -8.15 20.04 -20.76
CA LYS A 184 -9.37 19.38 -21.26
C LYS A 184 -9.95 20.01 -22.54
N HIS A 185 -9.62 21.26 -22.85
CA HIS A 185 -10.04 21.94 -24.08
C HIS A 185 -9.16 21.60 -25.29
N CYS A 186 -7.95 21.07 -25.08
CA CYS A 186 -7.00 20.77 -26.16
C CYS A 186 -7.57 19.88 -27.28
N PRO A 187 -8.37 18.82 -27.03
CA PRO A 187 -8.87 17.96 -28.11
C PRO A 187 -9.67 18.67 -29.20
N VAL A 188 -10.43 19.71 -28.85
CA VAL A 188 -11.23 20.52 -29.80
C VAL A 188 -10.51 21.80 -30.25
N CYS A 189 -9.36 22.12 -29.64
CA CYS A 189 -8.67 23.37 -29.88
C CYS A 189 -8.07 23.44 -31.29
N GLN A 190 -8.15 24.62 -31.93
CA GLN A 190 -7.55 24.86 -33.24
C GLN A 190 -6.01 24.82 -33.28
N PHE A 191 -5.37 24.94 -32.11
CA PHE A 191 -3.90 24.88 -31.97
C PHE A 191 -3.42 23.54 -31.37
N ARG A 192 -4.28 22.50 -31.38
CA ARG A 192 -4.00 21.22 -30.72
C ARG A 192 -2.71 20.56 -31.18
N VAL A 193 -2.47 20.51 -32.50
CA VAL A 193 -1.30 19.85 -33.10
C VAL A 193 -0.02 20.57 -32.67
N GLN A 194 0.07 21.88 -32.92
CA GLN A 194 1.22 22.71 -32.53
C GLN A 194 1.50 22.65 -31.01
N CYS A 195 0.45 22.68 -30.17
CA CYS A 195 0.62 22.56 -28.72
C CYS A 195 1.13 21.17 -28.31
N GLN A 196 0.59 20.11 -28.92
CA GLN A 196 0.97 18.73 -28.63
C GLN A 196 2.43 18.49 -29.01
N GLU A 197 2.84 18.92 -30.20
CA GLU A 197 4.22 18.80 -30.69
C GLU A 197 5.19 19.59 -29.81
N LYS A 198 4.84 20.83 -29.44
CA LYS A 198 5.66 21.64 -28.52
C LYS A 198 5.77 20.98 -27.15
N ALA A 199 4.67 20.45 -26.60
CA ALA A 199 4.68 19.74 -25.33
C ALA A 199 5.54 18.47 -25.35
N ILE A 200 5.48 17.67 -26.43
CA ILE A 200 6.32 16.48 -26.62
C ILE A 200 7.79 16.85 -26.72
N ARG A 201 8.11 17.87 -27.53
CA ARG A 201 9.49 18.35 -27.73
C ARG A 201 10.11 18.88 -26.43
N GLU A 202 9.31 19.56 -25.61
CA GLU A 202 9.73 20.11 -24.32
C GLU A 202 9.65 19.07 -23.17
N ASP A 203 9.23 17.84 -23.45
CA ASP A 203 9.00 16.78 -22.44
C ASP A 203 8.11 17.27 -21.27
N ASN A 204 7.08 18.04 -21.61
CA ASN A 204 6.29 18.83 -20.67
C ASN A 204 5.40 17.96 -19.77
N LEU A 205 5.35 18.28 -18.47
CA LEU A 205 4.57 17.54 -17.48
C LEU A 205 3.07 17.45 -17.79
N SER A 206 2.51 18.39 -18.56
CA SER A 206 1.10 18.41 -18.93
C SER A 206 0.66 17.31 -19.92
N LEU A 207 1.61 16.59 -20.53
CA LEU A 207 1.28 15.39 -21.34
C LEU A 207 0.66 14.30 -20.47
N LEU A 208 1.11 14.16 -19.22
CA LEU A 208 0.61 13.14 -18.30
C LEU A 208 -0.83 13.44 -17.90
N ASP A 209 -1.70 12.44 -18.05
CA ASP A 209 -3.11 12.59 -17.69
C ASP A 209 -3.30 13.01 -16.22
N ARG A 210 -4.28 13.87 -15.97
CA ARG A 210 -4.63 14.43 -14.65
C ARG A 210 -3.55 15.27 -13.99
N VAL A 211 -2.44 15.60 -14.67
CA VAL A 211 -1.49 16.62 -14.20
C VAL A 211 -2.12 18.00 -14.41
N THR A 212 -2.55 18.61 -13.31
CA THR A 212 -3.14 19.96 -13.31
C THR A 212 -2.06 21.04 -13.24
N PRO A 213 -2.35 22.31 -13.62
CA PRO A 213 -1.41 23.42 -13.45
C PRO A 213 -0.89 23.57 -12.01
N LYS A 214 -1.70 23.18 -11.02
CA LYS A 214 -1.29 23.18 -9.61
C LYS A 214 -0.23 22.12 -9.31
N ILE A 215 -0.33 20.94 -9.92
CA ILE A 215 0.67 19.86 -9.79
C ILE A 215 1.94 20.24 -10.52
N ILE A 216 1.85 20.85 -11.71
CA ILE A 216 3.00 21.36 -12.47
C ILE A 216 3.79 22.36 -11.60
N ARG A 217 3.13 23.40 -11.09
CA ARG A 217 3.76 24.39 -10.19
C ARG A 217 4.36 23.77 -8.92
N HIS A 218 3.81 22.67 -8.43
CA HIS A 218 4.37 21.96 -7.27
C HIS A 218 5.73 21.32 -7.59
N TYR A 219 5.89 20.76 -8.78
CA TYR A 219 7.14 20.17 -9.25
C TYR A 219 8.14 21.22 -9.74
N GLU A 220 7.68 22.28 -10.41
CA GLU A 220 8.54 23.40 -10.84
C GLU A 220 9.23 24.08 -9.65
N LYS A 221 8.52 24.27 -8.52
CA LYS A 221 9.10 24.78 -7.27
C LYS A 221 10.24 23.92 -6.71
N LYS A 222 10.35 22.66 -7.16
CA LYS A 222 11.42 21.71 -6.80
C LYS A 222 12.47 21.56 -7.92
N GLY A 223 12.41 22.39 -8.96
CA GLY A 223 13.33 22.35 -10.10
C GLY A 223 13.02 21.23 -11.11
N ILE A 224 11.77 20.74 -11.16
CA ILE A 224 11.37 19.61 -12.00
C ILE A 224 10.39 20.12 -13.05
N PHE A 225 10.86 20.11 -14.29
CA PHE A 225 10.18 20.70 -15.44
C PHE A 225 9.81 19.66 -16.50
N THR A 226 10.43 18.48 -16.50
CA THR A 226 10.22 17.45 -17.53
C THR A 226 9.77 16.09 -16.98
N ILE A 227 9.09 15.29 -17.81
CA ILE A 227 8.66 13.93 -17.44
C ILE A 227 9.88 13.05 -17.16
N LYS A 228 10.95 13.21 -17.93
CA LYS A 228 12.23 12.52 -17.69
C LYS A 228 12.77 12.84 -16.30
N GLN A 229 12.80 14.10 -15.87
CA GLN A 229 13.21 14.48 -14.51
C GLN A 229 12.28 13.87 -13.46
N LEU A 230 10.96 13.94 -13.69
CA LEU A 230 9.95 13.37 -12.78
C LEU A 230 10.14 11.86 -12.57
N SER A 231 10.53 11.14 -13.61
CA SER A 231 10.75 9.68 -13.54
C SER A 231 11.83 9.25 -12.55
N TYR A 232 12.83 10.10 -12.30
CA TYR A 232 13.92 9.82 -11.36
C TYR A 232 13.51 10.00 -9.90
N LEU A 233 12.37 10.65 -9.63
CA LEU A 233 11.85 10.80 -8.28
C LEU A 233 11.18 9.53 -7.75
N PHE A 234 10.78 8.60 -8.63
CA PHE A 234 10.08 7.41 -8.19
C PHE A 234 10.99 6.57 -7.28
N LYS A 235 10.54 6.37 -6.04
CA LYS A 235 11.19 5.49 -5.06
C LYS A 235 10.20 4.41 -4.64
N PRO A 236 10.55 3.11 -4.79
CA PRO A 236 9.73 2.01 -4.30
C PRO A 236 9.43 2.20 -2.81
N ARG A 237 8.14 2.22 -2.44
CA ARG A 237 7.78 2.35 -1.02
C ARG A 237 8.07 1.02 -0.34
N LYS A 238 9.04 0.97 0.57
CA LYS A 238 9.19 -0.16 1.51
C LYS A 238 7.88 -0.30 2.29
N ARG A 239 7.13 -1.39 2.05
CA ARG A 239 5.87 -1.69 2.77
C ARG A 239 6.15 -1.67 4.27
N ASN A 240 5.52 -0.73 4.97
CA ASN A 240 5.71 -0.59 6.41
C ASN A 240 5.00 -1.77 7.10
N LYS A 241 5.77 -2.76 7.59
CA LYS A 241 5.26 -4.01 8.19
C LYS A 241 4.32 -3.79 9.40
N ARG A 242 4.18 -2.56 9.88
CA ARG A 242 3.37 -2.13 11.04
C ARG A 242 1.94 -1.65 10.69
N ALA A 243 1.61 -1.43 9.42
CA ALA A 243 0.29 -0.92 9.02
C ALA A 243 -0.76 -2.05 9.03
N ARG A 244 -1.83 -1.90 9.83
CA ARG A 244 -2.95 -2.86 9.93
C ARG A 244 -3.74 -3.05 8.63
N LYS A 245 -3.64 -2.11 7.69
CA LYS A 245 -4.19 -2.19 6.34
C LYS A 245 -3.15 -1.62 5.36
N PRO A 246 -2.97 -2.21 4.16
CA PRO A 246 -2.20 -1.56 3.11
C PRO A 246 -2.85 -0.18 2.81
N PRO A 247 -2.04 0.88 2.59
CA PRO A 247 -2.59 2.17 2.18
C PRO A 247 -3.39 2.00 0.89
N ALA A 248 -4.45 2.79 0.73
CA ALA A 248 -5.21 2.81 -0.52
C ALA A 248 -4.25 3.11 -1.68
N ILE A 249 -4.35 2.33 -2.75
CA ILE A 249 -3.52 2.51 -3.93
C ILE A 249 -4.00 3.76 -4.64
N THR A 250 -3.14 4.76 -4.66
CA THR A 250 -3.34 5.99 -5.42
C THR A 250 -2.45 5.94 -6.64
N HIS A 251 -2.97 6.43 -7.77
CA HIS A 251 -2.16 6.61 -8.98
C HIS A 251 -0.92 7.47 -8.69
N ASN A 252 0.24 7.00 -9.14
CA ASN A 252 1.55 7.61 -8.91
C ASN A 252 2.08 8.17 -10.23
N ILE A 253 2.23 9.49 -10.30
CA ILE A 253 2.59 10.20 -11.53
C ILE A 253 4.07 9.94 -11.85
N GLU A 254 4.92 9.82 -10.83
CA GLU A 254 6.34 9.51 -10.96
C GLU A 254 6.57 8.10 -11.52
N LEU A 255 5.72 7.13 -11.16
CA LEU A 255 5.74 5.78 -11.72
C LEU A 255 5.26 5.76 -13.18
N GLN A 256 4.26 6.56 -13.51
CA GLN A 256 3.83 6.75 -14.91
C GLN A 256 4.97 7.33 -15.76
N ALA A 257 5.67 8.34 -15.24
CA ALA A 257 6.85 8.91 -15.88
C ALA A 257 7.99 7.89 -16.05
N LEU A 258 8.17 6.99 -15.07
CA LEU A 258 9.13 5.89 -15.15
C LEU A 258 8.77 4.87 -16.24
N ALA A 259 7.48 4.52 -16.36
CA ALA A 259 6.98 3.64 -17.42
C ALA A 259 7.32 4.21 -18.81
N ILE A 260 6.98 5.49 -19.04
CA ILE A 260 7.27 6.17 -20.31
C ILE A 260 8.77 6.20 -20.60
N ARG A 261 9.62 6.60 -19.64
CA ARG A 261 11.07 6.70 -19.85
C ARG A 261 11.71 5.36 -20.20
N THR A 262 11.22 4.27 -19.62
CA THR A 262 11.82 2.93 -19.80
C THR A 262 11.16 2.11 -20.91
N GLY A 263 10.00 2.55 -21.41
CA GLY A 263 9.22 1.80 -22.40
C GLY A 263 8.59 0.51 -21.85
N LYS A 264 8.50 0.37 -20.52
CA LYS A 264 8.03 -0.85 -19.84
C LYS A 264 6.69 -0.65 -19.14
N ILE A 265 5.96 -1.75 -18.95
CA ILE A 265 4.76 -1.79 -18.11
C ILE A 265 5.19 -1.95 -16.65
N TYR A 266 4.77 -1.06 -15.76
CA TYR A 266 4.99 -1.21 -14.31
C TYR A 266 3.74 -1.71 -13.58
N LEU A 267 3.93 -2.70 -12.71
CA LEU A 267 2.89 -3.30 -11.88
C LEU A 267 3.06 -2.90 -10.41
N GLN A 268 2.11 -2.14 -9.90
CA GLN A 268 1.97 -1.90 -8.47
C GLN A 268 1.18 -3.03 -7.79
N GLU A 269 0.17 -3.56 -8.49
CA GLU A 269 -0.52 -4.81 -8.13
C GLU A 269 -0.82 -5.62 -9.38
N LEU A 270 -0.86 -6.95 -9.26
CA LEU A 270 -1.30 -7.80 -10.35
C LEU A 270 -2.78 -7.50 -10.67
N PRO A 271 -3.13 -7.32 -11.96
CA PRO A 271 -4.54 -7.30 -12.34
C PRO A 271 -5.13 -8.67 -12.04
N ILE A 272 -6.31 -8.68 -11.39
CA ILE A 272 -7.04 -9.92 -11.09
C ILE A 272 -8.31 -9.90 -11.93
N LEU A 273 -8.35 -10.79 -12.91
CA LEU A 273 -9.44 -11.06 -13.81
C LEU A 273 -9.76 -12.57 -13.74
N THR A 274 -11.05 -12.88 -13.76
CA THR A 274 -11.54 -14.25 -13.87
C THR A 274 -12.18 -14.38 -15.24
N ARG A 275 -11.61 -15.27 -16.08
CA ARG A 275 -12.12 -15.55 -17.41
C ARG A 275 -13.23 -16.60 -17.35
N GLN A 276 -14.20 -16.49 -18.25
CA GLN A 276 -15.28 -17.46 -18.41
C GLN A 276 -15.31 -18.00 -19.85
N GLU A 277 -16.11 -19.03 -20.09
CA GLU A 277 -16.25 -19.64 -21.43
C GLU A 277 -16.93 -18.71 -22.43
N ILE A 278 -17.83 -17.86 -21.92
CA ILE A 278 -18.55 -16.86 -22.70
C ILE A 278 -18.31 -15.52 -22.02
N GLU A 279 -17.88 -14.54 -22.80
CA GLU A 279 -17.50 -13.21 -22.33
C GLU A 279 -18.08 -12.15 -23.25
N LEU A 280 -18.57 -11.06 -22.64
CA LEU A 280 -19.23 -9.97 -23.35
C LEU A 280 -18.41 -8.69 -23.20
N TYR A 281 -18.19 -7.96 -24.30
CA TYR A 281 -17.50 -6.67 -24.29
C TYR A 281 -18.44 -5.60 -24.81
N LEU A 282 -18.66 -4.58 -23.99
CA LEU A 282 -19.69 -3.57 -24.19
C LEU A 282 -19.05 -2.20 -24.40
N ASP A 283 -19.54 -1.51 -25.43
CA ASP A 283 -19.27 -0.10 -25.67
C ASP A 283 -20.57 0.64 -26.05
N ILE A 284 -20.70 1.89 -25.63
CA ILE A 284 -21.94 2.68 -25.82
C ILE A 284 -21.58 4.06 -26.35
N GLU A 285 -22.28 4.48 -27.40
CA GLU A 285 -22.14 5.82 -27.98
C GLU A 285 -23.37 6.68 -27.69
N GLY A 286 -23.17 7.99 -27.55
CA GLY A 286 -24.26 8.93 -27.27
C GLY A 286 -23.94 10.38 -27.61
N LEU A 287 -25.00 11.19 -27.60
CA LEU A 287 -24.98 12.64 -27.79
C LEU A 287 -25.29 13.32 -26.44
N PRO A 288 -24.27 13.84 -25.73
CA PRO A 288 -24.46 14.39 -24.39
C PRO A 288 -25.40 15.59 -24.32
N ASP A 289 -25.44 16.43 -25.36
CA ASP A 289 -26.26 17.63 -25.42
C ASP A 289 -27.74 17.34 -25.72
N GLN A 290 -28.03 16.22 -26.36
CA GLN A 290 -29.40 15.73 -26.57
C GLN A 290 -29.84 14.70 -25.51
N ASN A 291 -28.91 14.24 -24.66
CA ASN A 291 -29.14 13.18 -23.68
C ASN A 291 -29.66 11.87 -24.32
N LEU A 292 -29.19 11.59 -25.54
CA LEU A 292 -29.52 10.43 -26.37
C LEU A 292 -28.36 9.44 -26.40
N HIS A 293 -28.63 8.16 -26.19
CA HIS A 293 -27.70 7.06 -26.43
C HIS A 293 -28.15 6.29 -27.67
N TYR A 294 -27.40 6.42 -28.77
CA TYR A 294 -27.89 6.00 -30.08
C TYR A 294 -27.36 4.65 -30.55
N LEU A 295 -26.31 4.12 -29.91
CA LEU A 295 -25.69 2.86 -30.28
C LEU A 295 -25.16 2.13 -29.05
N ILE A 296 -25.56 0.87 -28.91
CA ILE A 296 -24.98 -0.10 -27.97
C ILE A 296 -24.30 -1.19 -28.80
N GLY A 297 -22.99 -1.34 -28.63
CA GLY A 297 -22.20 -2.41 -29.22
C GLY A 297 -21.93 -3.51 -28.22
N LEU A 298 -22.10 -4.75 -28.64
CA LEU A 298 -21.81 -5.92 -27.83
C LEU A 298 -21.03 -6.95 -28.64
N LEU A 299 -19.78 -7.17 -28.25
CA LEU A 299 -18.97 -8.26 -28.76
C LEU A 299 -19.17 -9.48 -27.87
N VAL A 300 -19.71 -10.56 -28.44
CA VAL A 300 -19.90 -11.85 -27.79
C VAL A 300 -18.73 -12.74 -28.18
N CYS A 301 -17.94 -13.16 -27.19
CA CYS A 301 -16.83 -14.09 -27.36
C CYS A 301 -17.20 -15.42 -26.74
N GLU A 302 -17.31 -16.44 -27.56
CA GLU A 302 -17.47 -17.84 -27.16
C GLU A 302 -16.17 -18.58 -27.52
N ARG A 303 -15.95 -19.77 -26.94
CA ARG A 303 -14.67 -20.52 -27.06
C ARG A 303 -14.06 -20.58 -28.47
N ASN A 304 -14.88 -20.63 -29.53
CA ASN A 304 -14.43 -20.77 -30.91
C ASN A 304 -14.97 -19.68 -31.86
N SER A 305 -15.74 -18.71 -31.37
CA SER A 305 -16.39 -17.72 -32.23
C SER A 305 -16.40 -16.34 -31.57
N VAL A 306 -16.25 -15.30 -32.39
CA VAL A 306 -16.41 -13.92 -31.97
C VAL A 306 -17.45 -13.29 -32.88
N SER A 307 -18.57 -12.87 -32.29
CA SER A 307 -19.66 -12.21 -33.02
C SER A 307 -19.92 -10.83 -32.44
N TYR A 308 -20.23 -9.86 -33.32
CA TYR A 308 -20.53 -8.50 -32.93
C TYR A 308 -22.00 -8.21 -33.19
N HIS A 309 -22.68 -7.67 -32.20
CA HIS A 309 -24.08 -7.30 -32.24
C HIS A 309 -24.20 -5.81 -31.93
N SER A 310 -25.00 -5.09 -32.70
CA SER A 310 -25.22 -3.66 -32.54
C SER A 310 -26.69 -3.36 -32.42
N PHE A 311 -27.05 -2.54 -31.44
CA PHE A 311 -28.41 -2.05 -31.22
C PHE A 311 -28.41 -0.54 -31.49
N TRP A 312 -29.32 -0.07 -32.35
CA TRP A 312 -29.29 1.29 -32.88
C TRP A 312 -30.62 2.02 -32.66
N ALA A 313 -30.55 3.31 -32.30
CA ALA A 313 -31.69 4.21 -32.24
C ALA A 313 -31.53 5.37 -33.23
N ASN A 314 -32.55 5.64 -34.05
CA ASN A 314 -32.53 6.79 -34.94
C ASN A 314 -32.84 8.08 -34.18
N SER A 315 -33.71 8.02 -33.19
CA SER A 315 -34.09 9.15 -32.34
C SER A 315 -34.22 8.77 -30.86
N ILE A 316 -34.59 9.74 -30.02
CA ILE A 316 -34.84 9.51 -28.59
C ILE A 316 -36.06 8.64 -28.32
N GLU A 317 -37.05 8.65 -29.23
CA GLU A 317 -38.22 7.78 -29.17
C GLU A 317 -37.86 6.31 -29.40
N ASP A 318 -36.84 6.04 -30.24
CA ASP A 318 -36.36 4.70 -30.54
C ASP A 318 -35.45 4.10 -29.44
N GLU A 319 -34.86 4.95 -28.57
CA GLU A 319 -33.89 4.52 -27.55
C GLU A 319 -34.49 3.48 -26.59
N GLY A 320 -35.77 3.60 -26.24
CA GLY A 320 -36.49 2.61 -25.43
C GLY A 320 -36.74 1.27 -26.14
N GLY A 321 -36.84 1.28 -27.47
CA GLY A 321 -36.89 0.07 -28.30
C GLY A 321 -35.55 -0.64 -28.32
N MET A 322 -34.49 0.11 -28.66
CA MET A 322 -33.09 -0.35 -28.65
C MET A 322 -32.70 -0.95 -27.30
N TRP A 323 -33.07 -0.30 -26.19
CA TRP A 323 -32.77 -0.79 -24.84
C TRP A 323 -33.44 -2.14 -24.55
N ARG A 324 -34.71 -2.32 -24.94
CA ARG A 324 -35.42 -3.59 -24.74
C ARG A 324 -34.86 -4.72 -25.60
N GLU A 325 -34.47 -4.41 -26.83
CA GLU A 325 -33.82 -5.36 -27.74
C GLU A 325 -32.50 -5.85 -27.16
N PHE A 326 -31.66 -4.92 -26.67
CA PHE A 326 -30.41 -5.24 -25.98
C PHE A 326 -30.62 -6.13 -24.76
N LEU A 327 -31.60 -5.82 -23.89
CA LEU A 327 -31.91 -6.65 -22.72
C LEU A 327 -32.40 -8.05 -23.11
N THR A 328 -33.23 -8.14 -24.15
CA THR A 328 -33.75 -9.42 -24.68
C THR A 328 -32.60 -10.28 -25.21
N PHE A 329 -31.64 -9.67 -25.91
CA PHE A 329 -30.45 -10.36 -26.37
C PHE A 329 -29.56 -10.81 -25.20
N LEU A 330 -29.29 -9.93 -24.23
CA LEU A 330 -28.49 -10.25 -23.05
C LEU A 330 -29.08 -11.39 -22.20
N ALA A 331 -30.40 -11.57 -22.20
CA ALA A 331 -31.06 -12.65 -21.48
C ALA A 331 -30.63 -14.06 -21.95
N GLN A 332 -30.10 -14.17 -23.18
CA GLN A 332 -29.54 -15.43 -23.70
C GLN A 332 -28.24 -15.84 -22.99
N TYR A 333 -27.57 -14.89 -22.33
CA TYR A 333 -26.30 -15.08 -21.65
C TYR A 333 -26.41 -14.65 -20.18
N PRO A 334 -27.14 -15.36 -19.30
CA PRO A 334 -27.48 -14.87 -17.96
C PRO A 334 -26.28 -14.74 -17.01
N ASP A 335 -25.22 -15.53 -17.18
CA ASP A 335 -24.09 -15.60 -16.25
C ASP A 335 -22.79 -14.97 -16.78
N ALA A 336 -22.74 -14.60 -18.07
CA ALA A 336 -21.51 -14.13 -18.71
C ALA A 336 -21.05 -12.76 -18.17
N PRO A 337 -19.76 -12.54 -17.86
CA PRO A 337 -19.26 -11.23 -17.46
C PRO A 337 -19.37 -10.23 -18.61
N ILE A 338 -19.70 -8.98 -18.27
CA ILE A 338 -19.79 -7.88 -19.23
C ILE A 338 -18.68 -6.88 -18.93
N TYR A 339 -17.62 -6.94 -19.73
CA TYR A 339 -16.50 -6.02 -19.64
C TYR A 339 -16.85 -4.70 -20.32
N HIS A 340 -16.52 -3.60 -19.66
CA HIS A 340 -16.62 -2.26 -20.22
C HIS A 340 -15.42 -1.43 -19.72
N TYR A 341 -15.03 -0.39 -20.47
CA TYR A 341 -13.78 0.29 -20.15
C TYR A 341 -13.92 1.24 -18.97
N GLY A 342 -14.88 2.16 -19.00
CA GLY A 342 -14.90 3.35 -18.17
C GLY A 342 -16.07 3.42 -17.19
N SER A 343 -16.24 4.58 -16.56
CA SER A 343 -17.43 4.87 -15.74
C SER A 343 -18.60 5.42 -16.55
N TYR A 344 -18.39 5.71 -17.83
CA TYR A 344 -19.42 6.26 -18.70
C TYR A 344 -20.53 5.23 -18.95
N GLU A 345 -20.18 4.03 -19.41
CA GLU A 345 -21.14 2.95 -19.71
C GLU A 345 -22.02 2.61 -18.50
N ILE A 346 -21.45 2.50 -17.29
CA ILE A 346 -22.24 2.26 -16.05
C ILE A 346 -23.23 3.40 -15.80
N ARG A 347 -22.83 4.66 -16.01
CA ARG A 347 -23.73 5.81 -15.82
C ARG A 347 -24.86 5.77 -16.85
N VAL A 348 -24.55 5.45 -18.10
CA VAL A 348 -25.55 5.31 -19.18
C VAL A 348 -26.53 4.20 -18.86
N ILE A 349 -26.05 2.99 -18.54
CA ILE A 349 -26.89 1.85 -18.15
C ILE A 349 -27.82 2.22 -16.99
N LYS A 350 -27.30 2.85 -15.93
CA LYS A 350 -28.12 3.32 -14.81
C LYS A 350 -29.14 4.37 -15.22
N ALA A 351 -28.80 5.26 -16.14
CA ALA A 351 -29.71 6.25 -16.67
C ALA A 351 -30.83 5.61 -17.50
N LEU A 352 -30.51 4.65 -18.36
CA LEU A 352 -31.47 3.89 -19.19
C LEU A 352 -32.40 3.03 -18.32
N ILE A 353 -31.86 2.32 -17.32
CA ILE A 353 -32.64 1.59 -16.31
C ILE A 353 -33.70 2.49 -15.66
N LYS A 354 -33.27 3.67 -15.21
CA LYS A 354 -34.16 4.63 -14.55
C LYS A 354 -35.18 5.22 -15.53
N ARG A 355 -34.75 5.52 -16.76
CA ARG A 355 -35.58 6.15 -17.81
C ARG A 355 -36.68 5.22 -18.29
N TYR A 356 -36.39 3.92 -18.43
CA TYR A 356 -37.30 2.91 -18.99
C TYR A 356 -37.85 1.92 -17.97
N ASN A 357 -37.58 2.13 -16.67
CA ASN A 357 -38.10 1.35 -15.55
C ASN A 357 -37.91 -0.18 -15.68
N THR A 358 -36.68 -0.61 -15.97
CA THR A 358 -36.32 -2.03 -16.15
C THR A 358 -35.63 -2.61 -14.90
N ASP A 359 -35.82 -3.90 -14.59
CA ASP A 359 -35.12 -4.57 -13.48
C ASP A 359 -33.61 -4.69 -13.77
N SER A 360 -32.78 -4.43 -12.76
CA SER A 360 -31.40 -3.96 -12.95
C SER A 360 -30.34 -4.60 -12.06
N GLN A 361 -30.73 -5.38 -11.06
CA GLN A 361 -29.74 -5.89 -10.11
C GLN A 361 -28.84 -6.97 -10.75
N THR A 362 -29.40 -7.78 -11.65
CA THR A 362 -28.66 -8.85 -12.36
C THR A 362 -27.64 -8.31 -13.35
N LEU A 363 -28.01 -7.31 -14.16
CA LEU A 363 -27.11 -6.67 -15.12
C LEU A 363 -25.94 -5.97 -14.43
N ILE A 364 -26.21 -5.13 -13.42
CA ILE A 364 -25.18 -4.34 -12.75
C ILE A 364 -24.15 -5.24 -12.05
N ASN A 365 -24.59 -6.37 -11.49
CA ASN A 365 -23.71 -7.31 -10.79
C ASN A 365 -22.69 -8.00 -11.71
N ARG A 366 -22.94 -8.01 -13.04
CA ARG A 366 -22.09 -8.64 -14.05
C ARG A 366 -21.13 -7.68 -14.74
N LEU A 367 -21.28 -6.36 -14.53
CA LEU A 367 -20.43 -5.34 -15.15
C LEU A 367 -19.04 -5.29 -14.50
N ILE A 368 -18.01 -5.43 -15.33
CA ILE A 368 -16.61 -5.39 -14.91
C ILE A 368 -15.92 -4.19 -15.56
N ASN A 369 -15.58 -3.21 -14.74
CA ASN A 369 -14.90 -1.99 -15.16
C ASN A 369 -13.39 -2.22 -15.27
N ILE A 370 -12.88 -2.28 -16.51
CA ILE A 370 -11.46 -2.54 -16.79
C ILE A 370 -10.56 -1.38 -16.37
N ASN A 371 -10.96 -0.13 -16.56
CA ASN A 371 -10.17 1.02 -16.13
C ASN A 371 -9.92 1.00 -14.60
N LYS A 372 -10.87 0.51 -13.79
CA LYS A 372 -10.70 0.34 -12.33
C LYS A 372 -9.67 -0.76 -11.97
N ILE A 373 -9.46 -1.73 -12.84
CA ILE A 373 -8.46 -2.80 -12.66
C ILE A 373 -7.06 -2.30 -13.04
N ILE A 374 -6.97 -1.42 -14.05
CA ILE A 374 -5.72 -0.81 -14.49
C ILE A 374 -5.31 0.34 -13.58
N TYR A 375 -6.21 1.27 -13.27
CA TYR A 375 -5.90 2.57 -12.69
C TYR A 375 -5.20 2.46 -11.34
N GLY A 376 -3.98 2.99 -11.29
CA GLY A 376 -3.11 2.98 -10.11
C GLY A 376 -2.45 1.62 -9.83
N LYS A 377 -2.76 0.58 -10.59
CA LYS A 377 -2.25 -0.78 -10.41
C LYS A 377 -1.32 -1.21 -11.53
N VAL A 378 -1.64 -0.86 -12.78
CA VAL A 378 -0.90 -1.16 -13.99
C VAL A 378 -0.59 0.16 -14.69
N TYR A 379 0.68 0.39 -15.00
CA TYR A 379 1.19 1.63 -15.61
C TYR A 379 1.80 1.27 -16.96
N PHE A 380 1.04 1.45 -18.03
CA PHE A 380 1.53 1.33 -19.40
C PHE A 380 2.43 2.51 -19.77
N PRO A 381 3.41 2.38 -20.67
CA PRO A 381 4.31 3.46 -21.08
C PRO A 381 3.65 4.46 -22.05
N VAL A 382 2.49 5.00 -21.65
CA VAL A 382 1.67 5.95 -22.43
C VAL A 382 1.34 7.18 -21.59
N TYR A 383 0.90 8.28 -22.21
CA TYR A 383 0.64 9.52 -21.50
C TYR A 383 -0.70 9.50 -20.73
N SER A 384 -1.70 8.76 -21.19
CA SER A 384 -3.00 8.61 -20.52
C SER A 384 -3.50 7.17 -20.48
N ASN A 385 -4.34 6.89 -19.46
CA ASN A 385 -5.09 5.65 -19.34
C ASN A 385 -6.44 5.74 -20.07
N ARG A 386 -6.45 6.29 -21.30
CA ARG A 386 -7.60 6.20 -22.21
C ARG A 386 -7.53 4.89 -22.98
N LEU A 387 -8.68 4.32 -23.35
CA LEU A 387 -8.74 3.02 -24.02
C LEU A 387 -7.84 3.02 -25.25
N LYS A 388 -7.99 4.01 -26.13
CA LYS A 388 -7.21 4.10 -27.37
C LYS A 388 -5.71 4.21 -27.16
N GLU A 389 -5.24 4.98 -26.18
CA GLU A 389 -3.80 5.11 -25.93
C GLU A 389 -3.20 3.80 -25.43
N VAL A 390 -3.85 3.16 -24.46
CA VAL A 390 -3.41 1.87 -23.92
C VAL A 390 -3.54 0.76 -24.97
N SER A 391 -4.64 0.73 -25.70
CA SER A 391 -4.93 -0.29 -26.71
C SER A 391 -4.04 -0.14 -27.96
N ASN A 392 -3.71 1.09 -28.38
CA ASN A 392 -2.70 1.33 -29.44
C ASN A 392 -1.34 0.76 -29.03
N PHE A 393 -0.94 0.95 -27.76
CA PHE A 393 0.34 0.42 -27.27
C PHE A 393 0.41 -1.12 -27.32
N ILE A 394 -0.70 -1.81 -27.09
CA ILE A 394 -0.78 -3.29 -27.19
C ILE A 394 -1.10 -3.80 -28.61
N GLY A 395 -1.13 -2.91 -29.61
CA GLY A 395 -1.26 -3.27 -31.02
C GLY A 395 -2.68 -3.20 -31.61
N ALA A 396 -3.66 -2.61 -30.92
CA ALA A 396 -4.95 -2.30 -31.54
C ALA A 396 -4.80 -1.16 -32.57
N THR A 397 -5.61 -1.21 -33.63
CA THR A 397 -5.71 -0.17 -34.64
C THR A 397 -7.17 0.13 -34.94
N TRP A 398 -7.42 1.35 -35.40
CA TRP A 398 -8.73 1.80 -35.86
C TRP A 398 -8.67 2.10 -37.34
N THR A 399 -9.75 1.83 -38.06
CA THR A 399 -9.82 2.05 -39.51
C THR A 399 -9.70 3.53 -39.87
N SER A 400 -10.29 4.41 -39.04
CA SER A 400 -10.21 5.87 -39.24
C SER A 400 -9.03 6.47 -38.47
N PRO A 401 -8.16 7.26 -39.12
CA PRO A 401 -6.99 7.88 -38.47
C PRO A 401 -7.39 8.90 -37.39
N ASP A 402 -8.55 9.56 -37.55
CA ASP A 402 -9.07 10.57 -36.62
C ASP A 402 -10.14 10.01 -35.67
N ALA A 403 -10.24 8.68 -35.54
CA ALA A 403 -11.22 8.04 -34.69
C ALA A 403 -11.11 8.57 -33.25
N SER A 404 -12.16 9.21 -32.76
CA SER A 404 -12.27 9.69 -31.38
C SER A 404 -13.74 9.81 -30.98
N GLY A 405 -14.02 9.83 -29.67
CA GLY A 405 -15.40 10.06 -29.20
C GLY A 405 -15.94 11.46 -29.55
N LEU A 406 -15.08 12.42 -29.92
CA LEU A 406 -15.54 13.71 -30.50
C LEU A 406 -15.92 13.55 -31.97
N GLN A 407 -15.15 12.75 -32.70
CA GLN A 407 -15.40 12.48 -34.11
C GLN A 407 -16.65 11.60 -34.31
N SER A 408 -16.95 10.68 -33.38
CA SER A 408 -18.21 9.92 -33.42
C SER A 408 -19.43 10.84 -33.33
N ILE A 409 -19.36 11.92 -32.54
CA ILE A 409 -20.41 12.94 -32.47
C ILE A 409 -20.58 13.64 -33.83
N VAL A 410 -19.48 14.01 -34.50
CA VAL A 410 -19.53 14.63 -35.83
C VAL A 410 -20.18 13.72 -36.86
N TRP A 411 -19.77 12.44 -36.91
CA TRP A 411 -20.37 11.45 -37.80
C TRP A 411 -21.86 11.26 -37.52
N ARG A 412 -22.27 11.26 -36.25
CA ARG A 412 -23.68 11.14 -35.86
C ARG A 412 -24.50 12.35 -36.31
N TYR A 413 -24.02 13.58 -36.12
CA TYR A 413 -24.71 14.77 -36.60
C TYR A 413 -24.83 14.81 -38.12
N ASN A 414 -23.77 14.43 -38.84
CA ASN A 414 -23.82 14.35 -40.30
C ASN A 414 -24.79 13.28 -40.78
N TRP A 415 -24.86 12.14 -40.07
CA TRP A 415 -25.88 11.12 -40.32
C TRP A 415 -27.30 11.65 -40.07
N GLU A 416 -27.56 12.37 -38.98
CA GLU A 416 -28.88 12.97 -38.71
C GLU A 416 -29.32 13.94 -39.81
N LYS A 417 -28.39 14.77 -40.30
CA LYS A 417 -28.64 15.76 -41.36
C LYS A 417 -28.86 15.15 -42.74
N THR A 418 -28.09 14.11 -43.10
CA THR A 418 -28.04 13.58 -44.47
C THR A 418 -28.74 12.24 -44.65
N GLN A 419 -28.93 11.50 -43.56
CA GLN A 419 -29.35 10.09 -43.54
C GLN A 419 -28.44 9.16 -44.38
N ASP A 420 -27.19 9.57 -44.63
CA ASP A 420 -26.23 8.81 -45.42
C ASP A 420 -25.71 7.58 -44.63
N ASN A 421 -26.01 6.39 -45.13
CA ASN A 421 -25.62 5.11 -44.54
C ASN A 421 -24.10 4.92 -44.39
N ARG A 422 -23.26 5.71 -45.08
CA ARG A 422 -21.80 5.69 -44.89
C ARG A 422 -21.42 6.09 -43.46
N TYR A 423 -22.00 7.16 -42.92
CA TYR A 423 -21.73 7.59 -41.54
C TYR A 423 -22.20 6.56 -40.51
N LYS A 424 -23.37 5.94 -40.73
CA LYS A 424 -23.86 4.86 -39.88
C LYS A 424 -22.91 3.66 -39.90
N SER A 425 -22.44 3.26 -41.08
CA SER A 425 -21.45 2.19 -41.23
C SER A 425 -20.14 2.53 -40.51
N THR A 426 -19.65 3.77 -40.63
CA THR A 426 -18.44 4.23 -39.91
C THR A 426 -18.61 4.17 -38.39
N LEU A 427 -19.76 4.59 -37.86
CA LEU A 427 -20.08 4.52 -36.43
C LEU A 427 -20.13 3.08 -35.91
N LEU A 428 -20.73 2.17 -36.68
CA LEU A 428 -20.80 0.76 -36.33
C LEU A 428 -19.41 0.09 -36.34
N ILE A 429 -18.58 0.42 -37.32
CA ILE A 429 -17.18 -0.04 -37.38
C ILE A 429 -16.40 0.50 -36.18
N TYR A 430 -16.53 1.79 -35.91
CA TYR A 430 -15.83 2.46 -34.81
C TYR A 430 -16.14 1.83 -33.44
N ASN A 431 -17.42 1.62 -33.14
CA ASN A 431 -17.88 1.02 -31.89
C ASN A 431 -17.49 -0.48 -31.79
N LYS A 432 -17.50 -1.21 -32.91
CA LYS A 432 -16.97 -2.59 -32.98
C LYS A 432 -15.47 -2.64 -32.68
N GLU A 433 -14.69 -1.72 -33.23
CA GLU A 433 -13.25 -1.59 -32.98
C GLU A 433 -12.96 -1.26 -31.51
N ASP A 434 -13.76 -0.40 -30.87
CA ASP A 434 -13.62 -0.12 -29.43
C ASP A 434 -13.91 -1.38 -28.58
N CYS A 435 -14.92 -2.19 -28.95
CA CYS A 435 -15.16 -3.48 -28.29
C CYS A 435 -14.01 -4.48 -28.48
N LEU A 436 -13.44 -4.56 -29.69
CA LEU A 436 -12.29 -5.42 -30.01
C LEU A 436 -11.03 -4.96 -29.27
N ALA A 437 -10.79 -3.66 -29.20
CA ALA A 437 -9.68 -3.06 -28.45
C ALA A 437 -9.80 -3.33 -26.94
N LEU A 438 -11.02 -3.29 -26.40
CA LEU A 438 -11.30 -3.68 -25.02
C LEU A 438 -11.03 -5.16 -24.79
N LYS A 439 -11.46 -6.04 -25.70
CA LYS A 439 -11.12 -7.47 -25.65
C LYS A 439 -9.62 -7.71 -25.63
N LEU A 440 -8.89 -7.09 -26.56
CA LEU A 440 -7.43 -7.22 -26.65
C LEU A 440 -6.75 -6.77 -25.34
N LEU A 441 -7.24 -5.69 -24.73
CA LEU A 441 -6.74 -5.23 -23.44
C LEU A 441 -7.02 -6.22 -22.31
N VAL A 442 -8.21 -6.83 -22.27
CA VAL A 442 -8.53 -7.87 -21.28
C VAL A 442 -7.67 -9.11 -21.47
N ASP A 443 -7.40 -9.51 -22.72
CA ASP A 443 -6.48 -10.59 -23.07
C ASP A 443 -5.05 -10.29 -22.59
N GLU A 444 -4.54 -9.09 -22.86
CA GLU A 444 -3.21 -8.69 -22.40
C GLU A 444 -3.13 -8.60 -20.87
N LEU A 445 -4.14 -8.06 -20.19
CA LEU A 445 -4.19 -8.07 -18.72
C LEU A 445 -4.22 -9.49 -18.13
N THR A 446 -4.88 -10.43 -18.81
CA THR A 446 -4.89 -11.84 -18.41
C THR A 446 -3.52 -12.48 -18.59
N LYS A 447 -2.82 -12.18 -19.69
CA LYS A 447 -1.44 -12.60 -19.93
C LYS A 447 -0.50 -12.01 -18.88
N ILE A 448 -0.65 -10.72 -18.55
CA ILE A 448 0.08 -10.06 -17.46
C ILE A 448 -0.17 -10.78 -16.14
N GLN A 449 -1.43 -11.09 -15.79
CA GLN A 449 -1.77 -11.78 -14.56
C GLN A 449 -1.03 -13.12 -14.37
N HIS A 450 -0.80 -13.88 -15.44
CA HIS A 450 -0.16 -15.20 -15.39
C HIS A 450 1.35 -15.20 -15.63
N SER A 451 1.86 -14.27 -16.43
CA SER A 451 3.24 -14.27 -16.92
C SER A 451 4.03 -13.02 -16.53
N ALA A 452 3.49 -12.15 -15.67
CA ALA A 452 4.16 -10.92 -15.24
C ALA A 452 5.54 -11.16 -14.63
N ASP A 453 5.82 -12.31 -14.00
CA ASP A 453 7.14 -12.59 -13.42
C ASP A 453 8.20 -12.91 -14.48
N THR A 454 7.82 -13.42 -15.66
CA THR A 454 8.75 -13.89 -16.70
C THR A 454 9.00 -12.89 -17.83
N LEU A 455 8.06 -11.99 -18.14
CA LEU A 455 8.13 -11.08 -19.29
C LEU A 455 9.05 -9.87 -19.07
N SER A 456 10.17 -9.75 -19.80
CA SER A 456 11.17 -8.67 -19.64
C SER A 456 10.61 -7.23 -19.73
N GLU A 457 9.51 -7.06 -20.45
CA GLU A 457 8.83 -5.78 -20.71
C GLU A 457 7.94 -5.30 -19.55
N ILE A 458 7.74 -6.14 -18.53
CA ILE A 458 6.90 -5.86 -17.36
C ILE A 458 7.78 -5.84 -16.11
N ASP A 459 7.77 -4.76 -15.33
CA ASP A 459 8.47 -4.67 -14.04
C ASP A 459 7.47 -4.47 -12.89
N PHE A 460 7.77 -4.94 -11.67
CA PHE A 460 6.96 -4.59 -10.50
C PHE A 460 7.52 -3.33 -9.82
N ALA A 461 6.62 -2.42 -9.43
CA ALA A 461 6.95 -1.16 -8.77
C ALA A 461 7.71 -1.37 -7.45
N ASP A 462 7.37 -2.43 -6.72
CA ASP A 462 7.96 -2.79 -5.42
C ASP A 462 9.04 -3.88 -5.51
N LYS A 463 9.09 -4.63 -6.62
CA LYS A 463 10.08 -5.66 -6.90
C LYS A 463 10.69 -5.34 -8.26
N ARG A 464 11.75 -4.53 -8.28
CA ARG A 464 12.52 -4.31 -9.51
C ARG A 464 12.80 -5.68 -10.14
N LYS A 465 12.40 -5.92 -11.39
CA LYS A 465 12.98 -7.06 -12.09
C LYS A 465 14.46 -6.78 -12.17
N HIS A 466 15.19 -7.64 -11.51
CA HIS A 466 16.63 -7.56 -11.50
C HIS A 466 17.05 -7.82 -12.94
N ASN A 467 17.58 -6.81 -13.63
CA ASN A 467 18.39 -7.01 -14.82
C ASN A 467 19.69 -7.69 -14.36
N SER A 468 19.59 -8.90 -13.84
CA SER A 468 20.72 -9.70 -13.41
C SER A 468 21.23 -10.44 -14.62
N THR A 469 22.54 -10.42 -14.84
CA THR A 469 23.20 -11.39 -15.72
C THR A 469 22.84 -12.82 -15.26
N GLU A 470 23.01 -13.81 -16.12
CA GLU A 470 22.86 -15.23 -15.76
C GLU A 470 23.74 -15.59 -14.54
N THR A 471 24.96 -15.02 -14.49
CA THR A 471 25.90 -15.16 -13.37
C THR A 471 25.32 -14.64 -12.06
N SER A 472 24.73 -13.44 -12.06
CA SER A 472 24.10 -12.86 -10.87
C SER A 472 22.89 -13.68 -10.39
N GLN A 473 22.11 -14.28 -11.29
CA GLN A 473 20.99 -15.16 -10.92
C GLN A 473 21.45 -16.44 -10.21
N ASP A 474 22.53 -17.06 -10.71
CA ASP A 474 23.13 -18.21 -10.05
C ASP A 474 23.66 -17.84 -8.65
N ILE A 475 24.41 -16.72 -8.53
CA ILE A 475 24.88 -16.21 -7.23
C ILE A 475 23.72 -16.05 -6.25
N HIS A 476 22.65 -15.35 -6.66
CA HIS A 476 21.48 -15.11 -5.81
C HIS A 476 20.86 -16.42 -5.33
N SER A 477 20.67 -17.38 -6.26
CA SER A 477 20.06 -18.67 -5.95
C SER A 477 20.89 -19.47 -4.94
N LYS A 478 22.22 -19.46 -5.11
CA LYS A 478 23.17 -20.14 -4.22
C LYS A 478 23.25 -19.50 -2.83
N PHE A 479 23.30 -18.16 -2.76
CA PHE A 479 23.30 -17.44 -1.48
C PHE A 479 21.99 -17.65 -0.70
N GLU A 480 20.84 -17.55 -1.37
CA GLU A 480 19.54 -17.84 -0.75
C GLU A 480 19.44 -19.28 -0.24
N ALA A 481 20.05 -20.24 -0.93
CA ALA A 481 20.11 -21.63 -0.48
C ALA A 481 20.94 -21.77 0.81
N ILE A 482 22.12 -21.13 0.90
CA ILE A 482 22.96 -21.12 2.10
C ILE A 482 22.22 -20.45 3.27
N ILE A 483 21.60 -19.29 3.03
CA ILE A 483 20.84 -18.54 4.04
C ILE A 483 19.68 -19.39 4.56
N LYS A 484 18.89 -20.02 3.67
CA LYS A 484 17.81 -20.92 4.08
C LYS A 484 18.33 -22.10 4.89
N PHE A 485 19.42 -22.73 4.47
CA PHE A 485 20.04 -23.85 5.19
C PHE A 485 20.37 -23.48 6.63
N SER A 486 20.90 -22.28 6.86
CA SER A 486 21.22 -21.81 8.21
C SER A 486 19.99 -21.76 9.14
N HIS A 487 18.78 -21.54 8.60
CA HIS A 487 17.54 -21.39 9.38
C HIS A 487 16.77 -22.70 9.63
N PHE A 488 16.99 -23.75 8.83
CA PHE A 488 16.39 -25.07 9.09
C PHE A 488 17.12 -25.75 10.26
N ASP A 489 16.38 -26.47 11.11
CA ASP A 489 16.97 -27.16 12.26
C ASP A 489 18.14 -28.02 11.78
N TYR A 490 19.34 -27.67 12.27
CA TYR A 490 20.66 -28.18 11.87
C TYR A 490 20.74 -29.72 11.84
N ASP A 491 19.80 -30.40 12.50
CA ASP A 491 19.77 -31.84 12.63
C ASP A 491 18.95 -32.61 11.58
N GLN A 492 18.08 -32.01 10.76
CA GLN A 492 17.25 -32.82 9.85
C GLN A 492 16.84 -32.10 8.56
N LYS A 493 17.72 -32.07 7.55
CA LYS A 493 17.44 -32.35 6.11
C LYS A 493 18.61 -31.91 5.21
N LYS A 494 18.89 -32.71 4.17
CA LYS A 494 19.89 -32.44 3.10
C LYS A 494 19.34 -31.38 2.12
N ILE A 495 20.19 -30.47 1.65
CA ILE A 495 19.89 -29.56 0.53
C ILE A 495 19.72 -30.39 -0.75
N SER A 496 18.63 -30.19 -1.48
CA SER A 496 18.43 -30.70 -2.85
C SER A 496 18.46 -29.53 -3.83
N PHE A 497 19.35 -29.58 -4.81
CA PHE A 497 19.40 -28.64 -5.94
C PHE A 497 18.58 -29.21 -7.09
N GLN A 498 17.25 -29.13 -7.01
CA GLN A 498 16.35 -29.43 -8.13
C GLN A 498 15.07 -28.60 -8.01
N ASP A 499 14.58 -28.14 -9.15
CA ASP A 499 13.44 -27.23 -9.31
C ASP A 499 12.17 -27.74 -8.63
N ASN A 500 11.56 -26.88 -7.81
CA ASN A 500 10.32 -27.17 -7.11
C ASN A 500 9.11 -26.76 -7.96
N LEU A 501 8.68 -27.67 -8.83
CA LEU A 501 7.32 -27.67 -9.37
C LEU A 501 6.37 -28.35 -8.36
N ARG A 502 5.45 -27.54 -7.82
CA ARG A 502 4.12 -27.87 -7.25
C ARG A 502 4.06 -28.76 -5.99
N LYS A 503 3.44 -28.21 -4.94
CA LYS A 503 2.13 -28.68 -4.42
C LYS A 503 1.51 -27.62 -3.50
N HIS A 504 0.47 -26.96 -4.03
CA HIS A 504 -0.53 -26.23 -3.25
C HIS A 504 -1.42 -27.26 -2.56
N GLU A 505 -1.41 -27.31 -1.23
CA GLU A 505 -2.53 -27.87 -0.47
C GLU A 505 -3.68 -26.85 -0.48
N SER A 506 -4.86 -27.32 -0.86
CA SER A 506 -6.07 -26.54 -1.09
C SER A 506 -6.75 -26.14 0.22
N ASP A 507 -7.23 -24.90 0.26
CA ASP A 507 -8.01 -24.30 1.37
C ASP A 507 -9.43 -24.90 1.57
N GLN A 508 -9.69 -26.11 1.04
CA GLN A 508 -10.97 -26.81 1.21
C GLN A 508 -11.06 -27.63 2.50
N ASP A 509 -9.93 -28.12 3.06
CA ASP A 509 -9.94 -28.90 4.31
C ASP A 509 -10.07 -28.05 5.59
N LYS A 510 -9.96 -26.72 5.48
CA LYS A 510 -10.19 -25.80 6.60
C LYS A 510 -11.65 -25.39 6.78
N ARG A 511 -12.52 -25.61 5.79
CA ARG A 511 -13.92 -25.15 5.81
C ARG A 511 -14.94 -26.19 6.28
N GLU A 512 -14.59 -27.47 6.37
CA GLU A 512 -15.50 -28.49 6.93
C GLU A 512 -15.37 -28.71 8.45
N ARG A 513 -14.30 -28.22 9.09
CA ARG A 513 -14.11 -28.31 10.56
C ARG A 513 -14.73 -27.17 11.38
N GLN A 514 -15.35 -26.17 10.75
CA GLN A 514 -15.95 -25.00 11.43
C GLN A 514 -17.48 -24.93 11.38
N LYS A 515 -18.18 -26.02 11.03
CA LYS A 515 -19.66 -26.05 10.98
C LYS A 515 -20.35 -27.12 11.84
N ARG A 516 -19.71 -27.59 12.92
CA ARG A 516 -20.38 -28.42 13.95
C ARG A 516 -19.93 -28.05 15.37
N ALA A 517 -20.36 -26.88 15.85
CA ALA A 517 -20.40 -26.57 17.29
C ALA A 517 -21.23 -25.30 17.55
N ALA A 518 -22.50 -25.33 17.17
CA ALA A 518 -23.50 -24.39 17.68
C ALA A 518 -24.73 -25.19 18.08
N HIS A 519 -24.84 -25.51 19.38
CA HIS A 519 -26.05 -25.32 20.21
C HIS A 519 -25.97 -26.09 21.54
N LYS A 520 -26.56 -25.47 22.57
CA LYS A 520 -26.81 -25.92 23.96
C LYS A 520 -25.57 -25.80 24.87
N SER A 521 -25.56 -25.07 25.98
CA SER A 521 -26.65 -24.72 26.89
C SER A 521 -26.28 -23.48 27.71
N ASN A 522 -27.23 -22.57 27.89
CA ASN A 522 -27.23 -21.63 29.00
C ASN A 522 -27.66 -22.40 30.26
N GLN A 523 -26.71 -22.72 31.13
CA GLN A 523 -27.02 -23.04 32.52
C GLN A 523 -26.21 -22.12 33.42
N LYS A 524 -26.93 -21.31 34.19
CA LYS A 524 -26.41 -20.60 35.37
C LYS A 524 -25.69 -21.62 36.26
N ARG A 525 -24.35 -21.58 36.29
CA ARG A 525 -23.57 -22.31 37.29
C ARG A 525 -23.67 -21.57 38.61
N GLU A 526 -24.35 -22.19 39.56
CA GLU A 526 -24.26 -21.83 40.97
C GLU A 526 -22.80 -21.85 41.43
N ARG A 527 -22.44 -20.83 42.22
CA ARG A 527 -21.11 -20.69 42.82
C ARG A 527 -20.86 -21.86 43.77
N ALA A 528 -20.05 -22.84 43.34
CA ALA A 528 -19.56 -23.88 44.23
C ALA A 528 -18.72 -23.24 45.35
N ARG A 529 -19.24 -23.28 46.58
CA ARG A 529 -18.51 -22.88 47.79
C ARG A 529 -17.20 -23.67 47.86
N ASN A 530 -16.08 -22.95 47.99
CA ASN A 530 -14.72 -23.47 48.18
C ASN A 530 -14.64 -24.32 49.48
N LYS A 531 -14.98 -25.61 49.45
CA LYS A 531 -14.69 -26.54 50.56
C LYS A 531 -13.17 -26.80 50.59
N VAL A 532 -12.53 -26.52 51.74
CA VAL A 532 -11.13 -26.85 52.02
C VAL A 532 -10.92 -28.35 51.81
N ARG A 533 -9.94 -28.75 50.99
CA ARG A 533 -9.72 -30.16 50.62
C ARG A 533 -8.56 -30.83 51.38
N LYS A 534 -7.61 -30.05 51.90
CA LYS A 534 -6.45 -30.57 52.63
C LYS A 534 -6.12 -29.61 53.78
N VAL A 535 -6.09 -30.11 55.01
CA VAL A 535 -5.61 -29.37 56.19
C VAL A 535 -4.23 -29.91 56.56
N VAL A 536 -3.25 -29.03 56.71
CA VAL A 536 -1.89 -29.36 57.12
C VAL A 536 -1.65 -28.74 58.49
N HIS A 537 -1.49 -29.60 59.50
CA HIS A 537 -1.10 -29.16 60.83
C HIS A 537 0.40 -28.91 60.86
N VAL A 538 0.80 -27.69 61.22
CA VAL A 538 2.21 -27.29 61.29
C VAL A 538 2.66 -27.15 62.74
N SER A 539 3.90 -27.56 63.00
CA SER A 539 4.50 -27.43 64.33
C SER A 539 4.70 -25.97 64.71
N ARG A 540 4.62 -25.68 66.01
CA ARG A 540 4.92 -24.36 66.56
C ARG A 540 6.38 -24.02 66.28
N GLY A 541 6.68 -22.74 66.06
CA GLY A 541 8.06 -22.28 66.11
C GLY A 541 8.59 -22.39 67.54
N GLU A 542 9.74 -23.03 67.73
CA GLU A 542 10.34 -23.21 69.05
C GLU A 542 11.10 -21.95 69.50
N VAL A 543 11.64 -21.20 68.54
CA VAL A 543 12.52 -20.05 68.78
C VAL A 543 11.93 -18.78 68.18
N CYS A 544 12.09 -17.66 68.88
CA CYS A 544 11.62 -16.36 68.41
C CYS A 544 12.41 -15.89 67.17
N PRO A 545 11.75 -15.66 66.01
CA PRO A 545 12.43 -15.23 64.78
C PRO A 545 13.03 -13.82 64.85
N LYS A 546 12.67 -13.01 65.85
CA LYS A 546 13.19 -11.65 66.06
C LYS A 546 14.34 -11.59 67.08
N CYS A 547 14.35 -12.50 68.06
CA CYS A 547 15.37 -12.52 69.12
C CYS A 547 16.42 -13.63 68.93
N GLY A 548 16.24 -14.50 67.94
CA GLY A 548 17.20 -15.51 67.50
C GLY A 548 17.37 -16.71 68.43
N HIS A 549 17.16 -16.54 69.75
CA HIS A 549 17.50 -17.57 70.76
C HIS A 549 16.48 -17.72 71.90
N GLU A 550 15.41 -16.90 71.95
CA GLU A 550 14.43 -16.96 73.04
C GLU A 550 13.32 -18.00 72.74
N PRO A 551 13.01 -18.94 73.65
CA PRO A 551 11.97 -19.94 73.44
C PRO A 551 10.56 -19.32 73.41
N LEU A 552 9.75 -19.71 72.43
CA LEU A 552 8.37 -19.27 72.29
C LEU A 552 7.43 -20.07 73.20
N ARG A 553 6.72 -19.38 74.10
CA ARG A 553 5.68 -19.98 74.96
C ARG A 553 4.42 -20.27 74.14
N PRO A 554 3.75 -21.42 74.32
CA PRO A 554 2.50 -21.74 73.61
C PRO A 554 1.39 -20.75 73.97
N ILE A 555 0.64 -20.32 72.96
CA ILE A 555 -0.64 -19.63 73.12
C ILE A 555 -1.71 -20.52 72.46
N GLU A 556 -2.91 -20.57 73.04
CA GLU A 556 -4.07 -21.25 72.44
C GLU A 556 -4.56 -20.61 71.13
N LYS A 557 -4.03 -19.44 70.76
CA LYS A 557 -4.37 -18.78 69.50
C LYS A 557 -3.79 -19.56 68.32
N VAL A 558 -4.68 -19.95 67.41
CA VAL A 558 -4.32 -20.73 66.20
C VAL A 558 -4.18 -19.80 65.00
N ALA A 559 -3.04 -19.85 64.33
CA ALA A 559 -2.85 -19.24 63.02
C ALA A 559 -3.41 -20.18 61.94
N LYS A 560 -4.26 -19.65 61.06
CA LYS A 560 -4.79 -20.36 59.89
C LYS A 560 -4.42 -19.61 58.62
N ARG A 561 -3.95 -20.32 57.59
CA ARG A 561 -3.66 -19.76 56.27
C ARG A 561 -4.14 -20.70 55.17
N THR A 562 -5.00 -20.21 54.27
CA THR A 562 -5.46 -20.98 53.11
C THR A 562 -4.70 -20.56 51.87
N ILE A 563 -4.13 -21.55 51.17
CA ILE A 563 -3.40 -21.38 49.90
C ILE A 563 -4.18 -22.08 48.78
N ILE A 564 -4.38 -21.35 47.69
CA ILE A 564 -4.95 -21.87 46.45
C ILE A 564 -3.78 -22.42 45.62
N ASP A 565 -3.83 -23.70 45.26
CA ASP A 565 -2.79 -24.31 44.45
C ASP A 565 -3.37 -25.21 43.34
N LEU A 566 -2.53 -25.59 42.39
CA LEU A 566 -2.85 -26.55 41.34
C LEU A 566 -2.00 -27.80 41.52
N VAL A 567 -2.60 -28.97 41.35
CA VAL A 567 -1.92 -30.27 41.38
C VAL A 567 -2.06 -30.98 40.04
N LEU A 568 -0.98 -31.59 39.57
CA LEU A 568 -1.01 -32.47 38.39
C LEU A 568 -1.61 -33.83 38.78
N THR A 569 -2.65 -34.23 38.08
CA THR A 569 -3.29 -35.56 38.20
C THR A 569 -3.14 -36.31 36.88
N LYS A 570 -3.41 -37.62 36.89
CA LYS A 570 -3.39 -38.44 35.65
C LYS A 570 -4.30 -37.87 34.55
N ASN A 571 -5.40 -37.21 34.94
CA ASN A 571 -6.44 -36.72 34.03
C ASN A 571 -6.35 -35.18 33.81
N GLY A 572 -5.24 -34.54 34.20
CA GLY A 572 -5.03 -33.11 33.99
C GLY A 572 -4.76 -32.33 35.28
N ILE A 573 -5.02 -31.03 35.25
CA ILE A 573 -4.68 -30.09 36.32
C ILE A 573 -5.90 -29.83 37.19
N LYS A 574 -5.78 -30.03 38.51
CA LYS A 574 -6.88 -29.86 39.45
C LYS A 574 -6.55 -28.78 40.49
N LYS A 575 -7.50 -27.88 40.72
CA LYS A 575 -7.45 -26.91 41.82
C LYS A 575 -7.57 -27.62 43.18
N THR A 576 -6.67 -27.26 44.09
CA THR A 576 -6.68 -27.69 45.49
C THR A 576 -6.60 -26.48 46.43
N LEU A 577 -7.24 -26.61 47.59
CA LEU A 577 -7.23 -25.62 48.67
C LEU A 577 -6.54 -26.27 49.86
N VAL A 578 -5.35 -25.78 50.20
CA VAL A 578 -4.55 -26.28 51.32
C VAL A 578 -4.62 -25.27 52.45
N GLN A 579 -5.15 -25.69 53.60
CA GLN A 579 -5.22 -24.85 54.79
C GLN A 579 -4.14 -25.28 55.78
N TYR A 580 -3.19 -24.40 56.05
CA TYR A 580 -2.18 -24.57 57.09
C TYR A 580 -2.75 -24.08 58.43
N VAL A 581 -2.64 -24.91 59.46
CA VAL A 581 -3.17 -24.63 60.80
C VAL A 581 -2.09 -24.95 61.84
N GLY A 582 -1.77 -24.00 62.71
CA GLY A 582 -0.83 -24.25 63.81
C GLY A 582 -0.92 -23.20 64.92
N THR A 583 -0.48 -23.56 66.11
CA THR A 583 -0.55 -22.72 67.31
C THR A 583 0.49 -21.61 67.27
N GLN A 584 0.10 -20.40 67.68
CA GLN A 584 1.01 -19.25 67.79
C GLN A 584 1.88 -19.35 69.05
N GLY A 585 3.06 -18.75 68.99
CA GLY A 585 4.00 -18.66 70.10
C GLY A 585 4.17 -17.21 70.58
N TYR A 586 4.27 -17.00 71.89
CA TYR A 586 4.57 -15.71 72.51
C TYR A 586 6.04 -15.64 72.92
N CYS A 587 6.74 -14.58 72.53
CA CYS A 587 8.07 -14.29 73.04
C CYS A 587 7.99 -13.35 74.24
N ILE A 588 8.53 -13.75 75.38
CA ILE A 588 8.55 -12.93 76.61
C ILE A 588 9.50 -11.72 76.49
N LYS A 589 10.58 -11.84 75.71
CA LYS A 589 11.62 -10.81 75.60
C LYS A 589 11.21 -9.64 74.71
N CYS A 590 10.57 -9.91 73.56
CA CYS A 590 10.13 -8.86 72.64
C CYS A 590 8.61 -8.63 72.66
N SER A 591 7.88 -9.34 73.51
CA SER A 591 6.41 -9.28 73.64
C SER A 591 5.66 -9.50 72.33
N GLN A 592 6.27 -10.15 71.33
CA GLN A 592 5.66 -10.38 70.03
C GLN A 592 5.11 -11.80 69.89
N ILE A 593 3.96 -11.89 69.21
CA ILE A 593 3.32 -13.15 68.82
C ILE A 593 3.88 -13.58 67.46
N SER A 594 4.46 -14.78 67.42
CA SER A 594 4.99 -15.39 66.20
C SER A 594 4.08 -16.52 65.74
N SER A 595 3.73 -16.52 64.45
CA SER A 595 3.03 -17.65 63.84
C SER A 595 4.02 -18.77 63.51
N PRO A 596 3.57 -20.03 63.41
CA PRO A 596 4.41 -21.16 62.99
C PRO A 596 5.29 -20.84 61.76
N PRO A 597 6.57 -21.26 61.71
CA PRO A 597 7.47 -20.98 60.59
C PRO A 597 6.89 -21.36 59.23
N ASP A 598 6.19 -22.50 59.16
CA ASP A 598 5.52 -22.97 57.93
C ASP A 598 4.28 -22.17 57.51
N ILE A 599 3.71 -21.35 58.40
CA ILE A 599 2.68 -20.36 58.06
C ILE A 599 3.33 -19.02 57.78
N SER A 600 4.39 -18.68 58.51
CA SER A 600 5.15 -17.43 58.42
C SER A 600 5.99 -17.33 57.15
N LYS A 601 6.38 -18.47 56.53
CA LYS A 601 7.05 -18.52 55.22
C LYS A 601 6.19 -18.00 54.08
N TYR A 602 4.86 -17.99 54.25
CA TYR A 602 3.95 -17.36 53.32
C TYR A 602 3.75 -15.90 53.75
N ALA A 603 4.22 -14.97 52.92
CA ALA A 603 4.02 -13.54 53.17
C ALA A 603 2.53 -13.22 53.41
N LYS A 604 2.23 -12.12 54.12
CA LYS A 604 0.84 -11.75 54.46
C LYS A 604 -0.09 -11.71 53.24
N SER A 605 0.45 -11.40 52.06
CA SER A 605 -0.22 -11.28 50.76
C SER A 605 -0.20 -12.55 49.89
N GLN A 606 0.49 -13.62 50.28
CA GLN A 606 0.67 -14.79 49.40
C GLN A 606 -0.54 -15.74 49.46
N LEU A 607 -1.40 -15.66 48.44
CA LEU A 607 -2.58 -16.52 48.29
C LEU A 607 -2.35 -17.79 47.44
N TYR A 608 -1.33 -17.80 46.57
CA TYR A 608 -1.16 -18.83 45.54
C TYR A 608 0.07 -19.70 45.78
N GLY A 609 -0.09 -21.02 45.66
CA GLY A 609 0.97 -22.02 45.76
C GLY A 609 1.81 -22.17 44.50
N ASN A 610 2.86 -23.00 44.55
CA ASN A 610 3.83 -23.11 43.45
C ASN A 610 3.20 -23.62 42.15
N GLY A 611 2.32 -24.62 42.22
CA GLY A 611 1.65 -25.18 41.04
C GLY A 611 0.77 -24.16 40.32
N PHE A 612 0.06 -23.31 41.07
CA PHE A 612 -0.70 -22.20 40.50
C PHE A 612 0.21 -21.15 39.85
N LYS A 613 1.29 -20.76 40.52
CA LYS A 613 2.29 -19.82 39.97
C LYS A 613 2.91 -20.38 38.69
N ALA A 614 3.38 -21.63 38.71
CA ALA A 614 3.97 -22.31 37.56
C ALA A 614 3.03 -22.31 36.34
N TRP A 615 1.73 -22.56 36.55
CA TRP A 615 0.74 -22.51 35.48
C TRP A 615 0.56 -21.11 34.89
N VAL A 616 0.46 -20.09 35.74
CA VAL A 616 0.37 -18.68 35.30
C VAL A 616 1.62 -18.28 34.50
N ILE A 617 2.82 -18.61 35.00
CA ILE A 617 4.08 -18.30 34.31
C ILE A 617 4.16 -19.05 32.98
N TYR A 618 3.76 -20.31 32.92
CA TYR A 618 3.75 -21.06 31.68
C TYR A 618 2.82 -20.41 30.62
N GLN A 619 1.63 -19.98 31.03
CA GLN A 619 0.69 -19.27 30.15
C GLN A 619 1.29 -17.95 29.62
N ARG A 620 1.98 -17.19 30.48
CA ARG A 620 2.59 -15.91 30.09
C ARG A 620 3.83 -16.10 29.22
N ILE A 621 4.76 -16.94 29.63
CA ILE A 621 6.08 -17.08 29.00
C ILE A 621 6.00 -18.06 27.83
N ALA A 622 5.49 -19.26 28.05
CA ALA A 622 5.48 -20.32 27.04
C ALA A 622 4.42 -20.07 25.96
N MET A 623 3.18 -19.83 26.40
CA MET A 623 2.00 -19.63 25.55
C MET A 623 1.80 -18.18 25.09
N ARG A 624 2.56 -17.23 25.65
CA ARG A 624 2.57 -15.80 25.25
C ARG A 624 1.22 -15.09 25.42
N LEU A 625 0.39 -15.57 26.34
CA LEU A 625 -0.94 -15.00 26.53
C LEU A 625 -0.88 -13.58 27.16
N PRO A 626 -1.70 -12.64 26.68
CA PRO A 626 -1.96 -11.37 27.35
C PRO A 626 -2.48 -11.56 28.79
N TYR A 627 -2.20 -10.61 29.69
CA TYR A 627 -2.61 -10.71 31.11
C TYR A 627 -4.11 -10.88 31.30
N ASN A 628 -4.92 -10.16 30.52
CA ASN A 628 -6.38 -10.28 30.55
C ASN A 628 -6.86 -11.69 30.13
N ALA A 629 -6.24 -12.29 29.13
CA ALA A 629 -6.55 -13.67 28.71
C ALA A 629 -6.17 -14.68 29.81
N ILE A 630 -5.06 -14.46 30.50
CA ILE A 630 -4.67 -15.29 31.64
C ILE A 630 -5.70 -15.14 32.78
N ALA A 631 -6.09 -13.93 33.14
CA ALA A 631 -7.10 -13.68 34.17
C ALA A 631 -8.47 -14.31 33.82
N GLN A 632 -8.90 -14.21 32.56
CA GLN A 632 -10.11 -14.89 32.09
C GLN A 632 -9.98 -16.41 32.17
N SER A 633 -8.81 -16.95 31.83
CA SER A 633 -8.57 -18.40 31.88
C SER A 633 -8.56 -18.94 33.32
N THR A 634 -8.02 -18.21 34.29
CA THR A 634 -8.07 -18.63 35.69
C THR A 634 -9.49 -18.62 36.23
N GLU A 635 -10.31 -17.63 35.83
CA GLU A 635 -11.71 -17.56 36.22
C GLU A 635 -12.52 -18.69 35.57
N ALA A 636 -12.36 -18.90 34.26
CA ALA A 636 -13.11 -19.89 33.50
C ALA A 636 -12.80 -21.33 33.93
N TYR A 637 -11.52 -21.68 34.14
CA TYR A 637 -11.12 -23.05 34.44
C TYR A 637 -11.11 -23.38 35.93
N PHE A 638 -10.78 -22.43 36.79
CA PHE A 638 -10.57 -22.67 38.23
C PHE A 638 -11.53 -21.88 39.14
N GLY A 639 -12.37 -21.01 38.56
CA GLY A 639 -13.26 -20.13 39.31
C GLY A 639 -12.52 -19.06 40.10
N GLU A 640 -11.28 -18.74 39.73
CA GLU A 640 -10.41 -17.83 40.47
C GLU A 640 -10.22 -16.49 39.73
N LYS A 641 -10.70 -15.42 40.35
CA LYS A 641 -10.55 -14.05 39.87
C LYS A 641 -9.22 -13.48 40.34
N ILE A 642 -8.32 -13.23 39.41
CA ILE A 642 -7.02 -12.62 39.67
C ILE A 642 -6.88 -11.33 38.86
N SER A 643 -6.38 -10.27 39.49
CA SER A 643 -6.13 -9.00 38.80
C SER A 643 -4.87 -9.08 37.95
N CYS A 644 -4.81 -8.29 36.87
CA CYS A 644 -3.60 -8.17 36.05
C CYS A 644 -2.38 -7.71 36.86
N GLY A 645 -2.58 -6.84 37.86
CA GLY A 645 -1.51 -6.40 38.76
C GLY A 645 -0.93 -7.54 39.59
N ARG A 646 -1.77 -8.43 40.13
CA ARG A 646 -1.28 -9.60 40.87
C ARG A 646 -0.57 -10.60 39.94
N LEU A 647 -1.05 -10.78 38.70
CA LEU A 647 -0.34 -11.59 37.70
C LEU A 647 1.07 -11.05 37.40
N ALA A 648 1.22 -9.73 37.28
CA ALA A 648 2.51 -9.08 37.10
C ALA A 648 3.43 -9.28 38.31
N GLU A 649 2.89 -9.18 39.52
CA GLU A 649 3.63 -9.43 40.77
C GLU A 649 4.10 -10.89 40.87
N LEU A 650 3.28 -11.87 40.47
CA LEU A 650 3.68 -13.27 40.42
C LEU A 650 4.87 -13.52 39.48
N ILE A 651 4.97 -12.80 38.36
CA ILE A 651 6.13 -12.89 37.46
C ILE A 651 7.39 -12.35 38.13
N LYS A 652 7.28 -11.25 38.87
CA LYS A 652 8.39 -10.69 39.63
C LYS A 652 8.85 -11.64 40.74
N GLU A 653 7.91 -12.19 41.52
CA GLU A 653 8.19 -13.17 42.58
C GLU A 653 8.90 -14.42 42.01
N MET A 654 8.40 -14.97 40.89
CA MET A 654 8.98 -16.16 40.26
C MET A 654 10.35 -15.85 39.64
N GLY A 655 10.52 -14.70 39.00
CA GLY A 655 11.82 -14.27 38.48
C GLY A 655 12.87 -14.15 39.58
N GLN A 656 12.52 -13.61 40.74
CA GLN A 656 13.40 -13.54 41.91
C GLN A 656 13.73 -14.91 42.47
N HIS A 657 12.75 -15.81 42.56
CA HIS A 657 12.97 -17.19 43.03
C HIS A 657 13.96 -17.94 42.14
N TYR A 658 13.90 -17.73 40.83
CA TYR A 658 14.75 -18.37 39.83
C TYR A 658 16.02 -17.57 39.48
N ALA A 659 16.36 -16.52 40.24
CA ALA A 659 17.59 -15.76 40.03
C ALA A 659 18.85 -16.63 40.21
N GLU A 660 18.80 -17.60 41.13
CA GLU A 660 19.89 -18.56 41.31
C GLU A 660 20.10 -19.46 40.09
N THR A 661 19.01 -19.86 39.42
CA THR A 661 19.09 -20.62 38.16
C THR A 661 19.77 -19.82 37.07
N GLU A 662 19.47 -18.51 36.96
CA GLU A 662 20.17 -17.62 36.02
C GLU A 662 21.66 -17.51 36.35
N ARG A 663 22.03 -17.42 37.63
CA ARG A 663 23.43 -17.40 38.07
C ARG A 663 24.18 -18.66 37.62
N LEU A 664 23.57 -19.84 37.77
CA LEU A 664 24.13 -21.11 37.30
C LEU A 664 24.26 -21.13 35.77
N ILE A 665 23.23 -20.68 35.04
CA ILE A 665 23.25 -20.54 33.57
C ILE A 665 24.46 -19.68 33.14
N VAL A 666 24.66 -18.53 33.78
CA VAL A 666 25.80 -17.63 33.48
C VAL A 666 27.14 -18.32 33.72
N GLN A 667 27.29 -19.04 34.84
CA GLN A 667 28.52 -19.80 35.11
C GLN A 667 28.82 -20.88 34.06
N HIS A 668 27.78 -21.54 33.54
CA HIS A 668 27.95 -22.50 32.44
C HIS A 668 28.34 -21.81 31.14
N LEU A 669 27.70 -20.69 30.80
CA LEU A 669 28.02 -19.91 29.59
C LEU A 669 29.48 -19.46 29.59
N LEU A 670 29.99 -18.91 30.70
CA LEU A 670 31.38 -18.43 30.79
C LEU A 670 32.44 -19.54 30.71
N LYS A 671 32.04 -20.80 30.93
CA LYS A 671 32.89 -21.99 30.76
C LYS A 671 32.73 -22.65 29.38
N SER A 672 31.79 -22.18 28.56
CA SER A 672 31.53 -22.72 27.23
C SER A 672 32.71 -22.44 26.29
N PRO A 673 33.01 -23.34 25.33
CA PRO A 673 33.99 -23.05 24.27
C PRO A 673 33.56 -21.90 23.34
N PHE A 674 32.25 -21.68 23.18
CA PHE A 674 31.71 -20.59 22.37
C PHE A 674 30.43 -19.99 22.96
N ILE A 675 30.19 -18.71 22.69
CA ILE A 675 28.97 -17.98 23.06
C ILE A 675 28.49 -17.22 21.83
N HIS A 676 27.22 -17.39 21.49
CA HIS A 676 26.49 -16.55 20.56
C HIS A 676 25.93 -15.32 21.27
N ALA A 677 26.07 -14.14 20.67
CA ALA A 677 25.50 -12.89 21.19
C ALA A 677 24.70 -12.14 20.12
N ASP A 678 23.57 -11.57 20.51
CA ASP A 678 22.70 -10.75 19.65
C ASP A 678 21.87 -9.80 20.52
N GLU A 679 21.25 -8.80 19.90
CA GLU A 679 20.45 -7.81 20.61
C GLU A 679 19.17 -7.41 19.87
N THR A 680 18.15 -7.02 20.64
CA THR A 680 16.90 -6.51 20.06
C THR A 680 16.30 -5.37 20.88
N GLU A 681 15.75 -4.39 20.18
CA GLU A 681 15.07 -3.25 20.79
C GLU A 681 13.72 -3.66 21.42
N ILE A 682 13.34 -3.05 22.55
CA ILE A 682 12.05 -3.22 23.19
C ILE A 682 11.55 -1.88 23.75
N SER A 683 10.24 -1.64 23.67
CA SER A 683 9.64 -0.43 24.26
C SER A 683 9.08 -0.74 25.65
N ILE A 684 9.64 -0.07 26.66
CA ILE A 684 9.18 -0.11 28.04
C ILE A 684 8.52 1.23 28.36
N VAL A 685 7.19 1.22 28.49
CA VAL A 685 6.37 2.42 28.77
C VAL A 685 6.72 3.59 27.81
N GLY A 686 6.94 3.28 26.53
CA GLY A 686 7.25 4.28 25.49
C GLY A 686 8.74 4.63 25.34
N ILE A 687 9.62 4.15 26.22
CA ILE A 687 11.07 4.35 26.13
C ILE A 687 11.69 3.12 25.45
N ASN A 688 12.53 3.34 24.44
CA ASN A 688 13.24 2.27 23.75
C ASN A 688 14.45 1.84 24.57
N GLN A 689 14.57 0.54 24.79
CA GLN A 689 15.64 -0.13 25.52
C GLN A 689 16.09 -1.37 24.74
N TYR A 690 17.17 -2.02 25.15
CA TYR A 690 17.76 -3.15 24.44
C TYR A 690 17.78 -4.41 25.30
N VAL A 691 17.39 -5.53 24.72
CA VAL A 691 17.57 -6.85 25.32
C VAL A 691 18.72 -7.54 24.61
N TRP A 692 19.73 -7.93 25.36
CA TRP A 692 20.87 -8.71 24.93
C TRP A 692 20.61 -10.19 25.20
N VAL A 693 21.02 -11.06 24.29
CA VAL A 693 21.01 -12.52 24.48
C VAL A 693 22.43 -13.06 24.42
N PHE A 694 22.76 -13.98 25.32
CA PHE A 694 23.98 -14.78 25.29
C PHE A 694 23.60 -16.26 25.38
N THR A 695 24.14 -17.08 24.47
CA THR A 695 23.81 -18.52 24.44
C THR A 695 24.91 -19.37 23.81
N ASP A 696 25.17 -20.54 24.37
CA ASP A 696 26.03 -21.58 23.78
C ASP A 696 25.21 -22.64 23.01
N GLY A 697 23.90 -22.41 22.84
CA GLY A 697 22.98 -23.39 22.28
C GLY A 697 22.41 -24.40 23.28
N LYS A 698 22.83 -24.38 24.57
CA LYS A 698 22.26 -25.18 25.67
C LYS A 698 21.64 -24.29 26.76
N TYR A 699 22.34 -23.23 27.13
CA TYR A 699 21.98 -22.25 28.14
C TYR A 699 21.70 -20.90 27.49
N VAL A 700 20.81 -20.09 28.08
CA VAL A 700 20.39 -18.80 27.53
C VAL A 700 20.28 -17.78 28.65
N PHE A 701 21.05 -16.70 28.52
CA PHE A 701 21.00 -15.53 29.39
C PHE A 701 20.44 -14.34 28.62
N LEU A 702 19.51 -13.60 29.23
CA LEU A 702 18.87 -12.43 28.65
C LEU A 702 18.98 -11.25 29.60
N LYS A 703 19.52 -10.12 29.12
CA LYS A 703 19.73 -8.92 29.95
C LYS A 703 19.15 -7.69 29.29
N LEU A 704 18.55 -6.81 30.09
CA LEU A 704 18.01 -5.53 29.65
C LEU A 704 19.01 -4.41 29.93
N THR A 705 19.20 -3.50 28.98
CA THR A 705 19.96 -2.25 29.11
C THR A 705 19.18 -1.08 28.56
N GLU A 706 19.45 0.13 29.06
CA GLU A 706 18.79 1.35 28.60
C GLU A 706 19.30 1.80 27.22
N THR A 707 20.60 1.67 27.00
CA THR A 707 21.27 2.00 25.73
C THR A 707 21.72 0.74 24.99
N ARG A 708 22.07 0.88 23.70
CA ARG A 708 22.70 -0.17 22.89
C ARG A 708 24.21 -0.27 23.13
N GLU A 709 24.74 0.42 24.13
CA GLU A 709 26.19 0.43 24.37
C GLU A 709 26.68 -0.97 24.78
N ALA A 710 27.84 -1.36 24.25
CA ALA A 710 28.41 -2.69 24.45
C ALA A 710 29.08 -2.88 25.82
N ASN A 711 28.97 -1.92 26.75
CA ASN A 711 29.55 -2.00 28.10
C ASN A 711 29.16 -3.32 28.79
N ILE A 712 27.90 -3.73 28.68
CA ILE A 712 27.42 -4.99 29.25
C ILE A 712 28.12 -6.22 28.65
N VAL A 713 28.44 -6.18 27.35
CA VAL A 713 29.13 -7.28 26.66
C VAL A 713 30.58 -7.35 27.15
N HIS A 714 31.24 -6.20 27.29
CA HIS A 714 32.59 -6.11 27.82
C HIS A 714 32.67 -6.58 29.28
N GLU A 715 31.74 -6.17 30.13
CA GLU A 715 31.64 -6.60 31.52
C GLU A 715 31.35 -8.10 31.62
N PHE A 716 30.38 -8.60 30.85
CA PHE A 716 30.00 -10.01 30.89
C PHE A 716 31.10 -10.94 30.40
N LEU A 717 31.84 -10.55 29.36
CA LEU A 717 32.87 -11.37 28.72
C LEU A 717 34.31 -11.01 29.15
N ALA A 718 34.50 -10.20 30.19
CA ALA A 718 35.83 -9.71 30.59
C ALA A 718 36.85 -10.84 30.85
N GLU A 719 36.42 -11.94 31.47
CA GLU A 719 37.27 -13.10 31.79
C GLU A 719 37.07 -14.29 30.83
N TYR A 720 36.26 -14.11 29.77
CA TYR A 720 35.88 -15.18 28.87
C TYR A 720 36.96 -15.47 27.83
N LYS A 721 37.45 -16.72 27.81
CA LYS A 721 38.56 -17.16 26.93
C LYS A 721 38.12 -17.95 25.71
N GLY A 722 36.82 -18.15 25.51
CA GLY A 722 36.27 -18.88 24.37
C GLY A 722 36.10 -18.00 23.12
N ILE A 723 35.24 -18.45 22.20
CA ILE A 723 34.91 -17.74 20.96
C ILE A 723 33.56 -17.05 21.06
N LEU A 724 33.49 -15.77 20.70
CA LEU A 724 32.25 -15.01 20.55
C LEU A 724 31.73 -15.09 19.12
N ILE A 725 30.52 -15.59 18.93
CA ILE A 725 29.84 -15.65 17.64
C ILE A 725 28.82 -14.50 17.58
N SER A 726 29.01 -13.54 16.68
CA SER A 726 28.19 -12.33 16.63
C SER A 726 27.91 -11.87 15.20
N ASP A 727 27.04 -10.89 15.06
CA ASP A 727 26.93 -10.11 13.83
C ASP A 727 28.07 -9.09 13.69
N PHE A 728 27.92 -8.15 12.76
CA PHE A 728 28.90 -7.09 12.48
C PHE A 728 28.62 -5.79 13.25
N TYR A 729 27.90 -5.83 14.37
CA TYR A 729 27.75 -4.66 15.24
C TYR A 729 29.12 -4.27 15.82
N PRO A 730 29.59 -3.02 15.59
CA PRO A 730 30.95 -2.60 15.99
C PRO A 730 31.24 -2.70 17.48
N GLY A 731 30.21 -2.70 18.34
CA GLY A 731 30.38 -2.84 19.79
C GLY A 731 30.99 -4.19 20.21
N TYR A 732 30.91 -5.22 19.36
CA TYR A 732 31.56 -6.51 19.63
C TYR A 732 33.07 -6.48 19.31
N ASP A 733 33.55 -5.55 18.50
CA ASP A 733 34.92 -5.62 17.95
C ASP A 733 36.00 -5.40 19.00
N SER A 734 35.71 -4.62 20.05
CA SER A 734 36.62 -4.35 21.17
C SER A 734 36.60 -5.42 22.27
N VAL A 735 35.78 -6.48 22.13
CA VAL A 735 35.72 -7.56 23.13
C VAL A 735 37.01 -8.39 23.06
N GLN A 736 37.68 -8.56 24.21
CA GLN A 736 38.97 -9.24 24.35
C GLN A 736 38.88 -10.77 24.31
N CYS A 737 38.19 -11.32 23.32
CA CYS A 737 38.14 -12.76 23.06
C CYS A 737 38.22 -13.05 21.56
N ARG A 738 38.48 -14.30 21.19
CA ARG A 738 38.41 -14.70 19.77
C ARG A 738 36.97 -14.52 19.26
N GLN A 739 36.80 -14.18 17.99
CA GLN A 739 35.48 -13.91 17.43
C GLN A 739 35.22 -14.69 16.16
N GLN A 740 33.96 -15.03 15.92
CA GLN A 740 33.45 -15.54 14.65
C GLN A 740 32.30 -14.66 14.19
N LYS A 741 32.50 -13.89 13.11
CA LYS A 741 31.46 -13.07 12.51
C LYS A 741 30.49 -13.91 11.69
N CYS A 742 29.22 -13.55 11.74
CA CYS A 742 28.14 -14.31 11.13
C CYS A 742 28.12 -14.17 9.60
N TRP A 743 28.42 -15.25 8.88
CA TRP A 743 28.38 -15.28 7.41
C TRP A 743 26.98 -15.07 6.84
N VAL A 744 25.90 -15.45 7.53
CA VAL A 744 24.52 -15.20 7.07
C VAL A 744 24.26 -13.71 6.84
N HIS A 745 24.72 -12.85 7.75
CA HIS A 745 24.58 -11.39 7.61
C HIS A 745 25.45 -10.85 6.47
N LEU A 746 26.69 -11.34 6.34
CA LEU A 746 27.57 -10.94 5.23
C LEU A 746 26.99 -11.33 3.86
N LEU A 747 26.47 -12.55 3.75
CA LEU A 747 25.83 -13.03 2.53
C LEU A 747 24.55 -12.26 2.22
N HIS A 748 23.74 -11.92 3.23
CA HIS A 748 22.58 -11.03 3.04
C HIS A 748 23.00 -9.67 2.49
N ASP A 749 23.99 -9.02 3.11
CA ASP A 749 24.48 -7.71 2.68
C ASP A 749 24.99 -7.76 1.23
N LEU A 750 25.84 -8.76 0.91
CA LEU A 750 26.39 -8.94 -0.45
C LEU A 750 25.28 -9.22 -1.48
N ASN A 751 24.31 -10.07 -1.12
CA ASN A 751 23.21 -10.44 -2.00
C ASN A 751 22.30 -9.24 -2.31
N ASP A 752 21.98 -8.45 -1.28
CA ASP A 752 21.12 -7.28 -1.41
C ASP A 752 21.85 -6.15 -2.17
N ASP A 753 23.13 -5.90 -1.87
CA ASP A 753 23.93 -4.89 -2.58
C ASP A 753 24.15 -5.26 -4.06
N LEU A 754 24.33 -6.54 -4.38
CA LEU A 754 24.39 -7.04 -5.77
C LEU A 754 23.04 -6.85 -6.49
N ARG A 755 21.91 -7.11 -5.80
CA ARG A 755 20.56 -6.87 -6.33
C ARG A 755 20.28 -5.39 -6.62
N GLU A 756 20.79 -4.50 -5.76
CA GLU A 756 20.60 -3.05 -5.89
C GLU A 756 21.49 -2.45 -6.98
N ASN A 757 22.60 -3.10 -7.35
CA ASN A 757 23.61 -2.61 -8.30
C ASN A 757 23.92 -3.60 -9.44
N PRO A 758 22.93 -3.99 -10.26
CA PRO A 758 23.05 -5.08 -11.24
C PRO A 758 24.08 -4.84 -12.36
N PHE A 759 24.44 -3.58 -12.64
CA PHE A 759 25.41 -3.23 -13.69
C PHE A 759 26.83 -3.00 -13.17
N ASN A 760 27.06 -3.22 -11.87
CA ASN A 760 28.38 -3.09 -11.28
C ASN A 760 29.18 -4.38 -11.49
N GLN A 761 29.81 -4.50 -12.66
CA GLN A 761 30.63 -5.68 -13.03
C GLN A 761 31.76 -5.97 -12.04
N GLU A 762 32.31 -4.92 -11.43
CA GLU A 762 33.39 -5.05 -10.44
C GLU A 762 32.88 -5.69 -9.15
N LEU A 763 31.69 -5.28 -8.67
CA LEU A 763 31.01 -5.91 -7.54
C LEU A 763 30.58 -7.34 -7.88
N GLU A 764 30.01 -7.59 -9.05
CA GLU A 764 29.62 -8.93 -9.49
C GLU A 764 30.81 -9.89 -9.50
N THR A 765 31.94 -9.47 -10.06
CA THR A 765 33.19 -10.27 -10.07
C THR A 765 33.68 -10.56 -8.65
N PHE A 766 33.58 -9.58 -7.74
CA PHE A 766 33.94 -9.75 -6.35
C PHE A 766 33.03 -10.77 -5.64
N VAL A 767 31.72 -10.61 -5.78
CA VAL A 767 30.73 -11.50 -5.16
C VAL A 767 30.82 -12.92 -5.72
N LEU A 768 31.10 -13.07 -7.02
CA LEU A 768 31.35 -14.37 -7.64
C LEU A 768 32.54 -15.08 -6.99
N ALA A 769 33.65 -14.38 -6.76
CA ALA A 769 34.80 -14.97 -6.06
C ALA A 769 34.49 -15.35 -4.61
N VAL A 770 33.65 -14.56 -3.91
CA VAL A 770 33.16 -14.91 -2.57
C VAL A 770 32.30 -16.17 -2.62
N LYS A 771 31.41 -16.28 -3.62
CA LYS A 771 30.57 -17.46 -3.85
C LYS A 771 31.43 -18.70 -4.10
N ASP A 772 32.41 -18.61 -4.99
CA ASP A 772 33.29 -19.73 -5.34
C ASP A 772 34.17 -20.19 -4.16
N LEU A 773 34.49 -19.29 -3.22
CA LEU A 773 35.16 -19.64 -1.98
C LEU A 773 34.21 -20.34 -0.98
N ILE A 774 33.03 -19.76 -0.74
CA ILE A 774 32.18 -20.17 0.39
C ILE A 774 31.35 -21.41 0.09
N ILE A 775 30.95 -21.65 -1.17
CA ILE A 775 30.09 -22.77 -1.54
C ILE A 775 30.76 -24.13 -1.23
N PRO A 776 32.01 -24.41 -1.67
CA PRO A 776 32.67 -25.67 -1.34
C PRO A 776 32.85 -25.91 0.16
N ILE A 777 33.06 -24.82 0.93
CA ILE A 777 33.14 -24.86 2.39
C ILE A 777 31.79 -25.31 2.97
N MET A 778 30.69 -24.69 2.54
CA MET A 778 29.34 -25.02 3.01
C MET A 778 28.92 -26.45 2.65
N GLU A 779 29.26 -26.93 1.45
CA GLU A 779 29.03 -28.32 1.04
C GLU A 779 29.79 -29.32 1.92
N THR A 780 31.02 -28.99 2.31
CA THR A 780 31.83 -29.82 3.22
C THR A 780 31.24 -29.83 4.63
N ILE A 781 30.78 -28.68 5.14
CA ILE A 781 30.07 -28.58 6.42
C ILE A 781 28.80 -29.43 6.38
N GLN A 782 28.02 -29.36 5.29
CA GLN A 782 26.81 -30.15 5.15
C GLN A 782 27.09 -31.65 5.17
N LYS A 783 28.19 -32.10 4.56
CA LYS A 783 28.53 -33.53 4.46
C LYS A 783 29.12 -34.09 5.76
N TYR A 784 29.97 -33.33 6.45
CA TYR A 784 30.78 -33.85 7.55
C TYR A 784 30.59 -33.12 8.90
N GLY A 785 29.80 -32.06 8.93
CA GLY A 785 29.63 -31.17 10.07
C GLY A 785 30.80 -30.20 10.28
N LEU A 786 30.76 -29.46 11.38
CA LEU A 786 31.78 -28.49 11.79
C LEU A 786 32.99 -29.18 12.43
N LYS A 787 33.76 -29.90 11.62
CA LYS A 787 34.98 -30.62 12.05
C LYS A 787 36.20 -30.06 11.34
N LYS A 788 37.14 -29.51 12.11
CA LYS A 788 38.43 -28.96 11.70
C LYS A 788 39.12 -29.82 10.67
N ARG A 789 39.23 -31.14 10.90
CA ARG A 789 39.94 -32.07 9.99
C ARG A 789 39.46 -32.03 8.53
N TYR A 790 38.20 -31.69 8.28
CA TYR A 790 37.65 -31.57 6.93
C TYR A 790 37.64 -30.14 6.41
N LEU A 791 37.65 -29.15 7.31
CA LEU A 791 37.53 -27.73 6.99
C LEU A 791 38.90 -27.04 6.83
N SER A 792 39.92 -27.48 7.55
CA SER A 792 41.28 -26.90 7.51
C SER A 792 41.95 -27.00 6.14
N LYS A 793 41.47 -27.89 5.27
CA LYS A 793 41.94 -27.95 3.88
C LYS A 793 41.71 -26.63 3.14
N PHE A 794 40.63 -25.91 3.45
CA PHE A 794 40.23 -24.67 2.80
C PHE A 794 41.05 -23.45 3.22
N SER A 795 41.91 -23.57 4.24
CA SER A 795 42.75 -22.45 4.69
C SER A 795 43.64 -21.92 3.57
N LYS A 796 44.14 -22.79 2.67
CA LYS A 796 44.95 -22.36 1.52
C LYS A 796 44.13 -21.59 0.50
N GLU A 797 42.90 -21.99 0.27
CA GLU A 797 41.95 -21.34 -0.64
C GLU A 797 41.52 -19.97 -0.10
N VAL A 798 41.29 -19.86 1.21
CA VAL A 798 41.02 -18.58 1.88
C VAL A 798 42.21 -17.64 1.71
N GLU A 799 43.45 -18.08 1.96
CA GLU A 799 44.65 -17.26 1.77
C GLU A 799 44.82 -16.80 0.31
N LYS A 800 44.60 -17.69 -0.66
CA LYS A 800 44.60 -17.34 -2.08
C LYS A 800 43.52 -16.31 -2.44
N PHE A 801 42.32 -16.43 -1.86
CA PHE A 801 41.26 -15.46 -2.05
C PHE A 801 41.65 -14.08 -1.50
N TYR A 802 42.22 -14.03 -0.28
CA TYR A 802 42.69 -12.78 0.31
C TYR A 802 43.79 -12.13 -0.54
N GLN A 803 44.78 -12.90 -0.96
CA GLN A 803 45.84 -12.40 -1.83
C GLN A 803 45.26 -11.82 -3.14
N LYS A 804 44.48 -12.62 -3.89
CA LYS A 804 43.99 -12.24 -5.22
C LYS A 804 42.92 -11.15 -5.22
N MET A 805 41.97 -11.20 -4.28
CA MET A 805 40.78 -10.35 -4.29
C MET A 805 40.83 -9.21 -3.27
N ILE A 806 41.69 -9.28 -2.25
CA ILE A 806 41.73 -8.29 -1.17
C ILE A 806 43.05 -7.49 -1.19
N THR A 807 44.21 -8.13 -1.34
CA THR A 807 45.52 -7.46 -1.28
C THR A 807 45.99 -6.96 -2.65
N ASP A 808 45.95 -7.81 -3.67
CA ASP A 808 46.61 -7.55 -4.96
C ASP A 808 45.73 -6.75 -5.94
N LYS A 809 44.48 -6.45 -5.57
CA LYS A 809 43.49 -5.83 -6.45
C LYS A 809 42.97 -4.51 -5.90
N ASN A 810 43.05 -3.47 -6.72
CA ASN A 810 42.46 -2.16 -6.44
C ASN A 810 41.11 -2.03 -7.15
N TYR A 811 40.07 -1.72 -6.39
CA TYR A 811 38.71 -1.54 -6.90
C TYR A 811 38.37 -0.06 -7.08
N LYS A 812 37.58 0.26 -8.10
CA LYS A 812 37.11 1.64 -8.39
C LYS A 812 35.75 1.94 -7.78
N SER A 813 34.90 0.92 -7.61
CA SER A 813 33.57 1.00 -7.02
C SER A 813 33.66 1.20 -5.51
N ASP A 814 33.12 2.31 -5.00
CA ASP A 814 33.06 2.60 -3.55
C ASP A 814 32.44 1.45 -2.75
N LEU A 815 31.43 0.78 -3.33
CA LEU A 815 30.74 -0.34 -2.72
C LEU A 815 31.64 -1.57 -2.61
N THR A 816 32.43 -1.86 -3.65
CA THR A 816 33.38 -2.97 -3.65
C THR A 816 34.55 -2.69 -2.70
N VAL A 817 35.05 -1.45 -2.67
CA VAL A 817 36.06 -0.97 -1.70
C VAL A 817 35.55 -1.10 -0.26
N LYS A 818 34.28 -0.80 0.01
CA LYS A 818 33.65 -1.02 1.32
C LYS A 818 33.72 -2.49 1.74
N TYR A 819 33.40 -3.42 0.84
CA TYR A 819 33.52 -4.85 1.12
C TYR A 819 34.96 -5.30 1.29
N GLN A 820 35.89 -4.84 0.45
CA GLN A 820 37.32 -5.09 0.61
C GLN A 820 37.81 -4.67 2.01
N LYS A 821 37.51 -3.45 2.44
CA LYS A 821 37.82 -2.95 3.79
C LYS A 821 37.18 -3.79 4.89
N ARG A 822 35.96 -4.29 4.69
CA ARG A 822 35.27 -5.18 5.65
C ARG A 822 35.99 -6.53 5.77
N PHE A 823 36.39 -7.14 4.66
CA PHE A 823 37.15 -8.39 4.67
C PHE A 823 38.54 -8.22 5.31
N ILE A 824 39.19 -7.07 5.11
CA ILE A 824 40.45 -6.70 5.81
C ILE A 824 40.21 -6.61 7.32
N ARG A 825 39.24 -5.80 7.75
CA ARG A 825 38.93 -5.56 9.16
C ARG A 825 38.62 -6.84 9.92
N TYR A 826 37.88 -7.76 9.31
CA TYR A 826 37.38 -8.97 9.97
C TYR A 826 38.11 -10.26 9.59
N ARG A 827 39.30 -10.18 8.97
CA ARG A 827 40.06 -11.35 8.49
C ARG A 827 40.16 -12.48 9.52
N GLU A 828 40.66 -12.15 10.71
CA GLU A 828 40.88 -13.11 11.81
C GLU A 828 39.59 -13.67 12.42
N SER A 829 38.44 -13.12 12.06
CA SER A 829 37.13 -13.42 12.66
C SER A 829 36.10 -13.98 11.68
N LEU A 830 36.36 -13.98 10.36
CA LEU A 830 35.41 -14.53 9.39
C LEU A 830 35.50 -16.06 9.28
N PHE A 831 36.67 -16.64 9.51
CA PHE A 831 36.95 -18.05 9.19
C PHE A 831 37.39 -18.89 10.39
N THR A 832 37.20 -18.41 11.63
CA THR A 832 37.57 -19.12 12.86
C THR A 832 36.94 -20.53 12.93
N PHE A 833 35.75 -20.72 12.36
CA PHE A 833 35.09 -22.02 12.26
C PHE A 833 35.85 -23.09 11.44
N LEU A 834 36.85 -22.69 10.64
CA LEU A 834 37.73 -23.63 9.94
C LEU A 834 38.81 -24.22 10.85
N GLU A 835 39.12 -23.55 11.96
CA GLU A 835 40.28 -23.85 12.81
C GLU A 835 39.95 -24.69 14.04
N GLN A 836 38.68 -24.75 14.43
CA GLN A 836 38.20 -25.40 15.65
C GLN A 836 36.90 -26.19 15.40
N ASP A 837 36.73 -27.29 16.13
CA ASP A 837 35.53 -28.12 16.04
C ASP A 837 34.32 -27.43 16.69
N GLY A 838 33.16 -27.56 16.07
CA GLY A 838 31.87 -27.15 16.65
C GLY A 838 31.55 -25.65 16.60
N ILE A 839 32.45 -24.80 16.12
CA ILE A 839 32.21 -23.35 16.01
C ILE A 839 31.29 -23.06 14.83
N ALA A 840 30.15 -22.42 15.08
CA ALA A 840 29.18 -22.11 14.03
C ALA A 840 29.60 -20.90 13.20
N TRP A 841 29.44 -20.99 11.87
CA TRP A 841 29.67 -19.88 10.93
C TRP A 841 28.55 -18.82 10.93
N HIS A 842 27.43 -19.09 11.62
CA HIS A 842 26.25 -18.24 11.68
C HIS A 842 25.83 -17.95 13.13
N ASN A 843 25.05 -16.90 13.35
CA ASN A 843 24.56 -16.50 14.67
C ASN A 843 23.08 -16.85 14.95
N ASN A 844 22.53 -17.79 14.19
CA ASN A 844 21.10 -18.11 14.26
C ASN A 844 20.65 -18.68 15.61
N THR A 845 21.55 -19.24 16.40
CA THR A 845 21.26 -19.71 17.76
C THR A 845 20.82 -18.57 18.67
N ALA A 846 21.54 -17.44 18.66
CA ALA A 846 21.15 -16.24 19.40
C ALA A 846 19.84 -15.65 18.85
N GLU A 847 19.70 -15.56 17.52
CA GLU A 847 18.46 -15.07 16.89
C GLU A 847 17.24 -15.92 17.34
N ARG A 848 17.38 -17.25 17.35
CA ARG A 848 16.34 -18.19 17.81
C ARG A 848 16.04 -18.06 19.31
N ALA A 849 17.02 -17.69 20.11
CA ALA A 849 16.88 -17.50 21.55
C ALA A 849 16.18 -16.16 21.88
N ILE A 850 16.44 -15.09 21.12
CA ILE A 850 15.86 -13.75 21.33
C ILE A 850 14.50 -13.54 20.63
N ARG A 851 14.21 -14.29 19.55
CA ARG A 851 12.93 -14.23 18.81
C ARG A 851 11.65 -14.32 19.64
N PRO A 852 11.58 -15.04 20.77
CA PRO A 852 10.43 -14.98 21.67
C PRO A 852 10.13 -13.57 22.20
N VAL A 853 11.15 -12.74 22.45
CA VAL A 853 11.01 -11.33 22.87
C VAL A 853 10.33 -10.54 21.77
N THR A 854 10.81 -10.66 20.53
CA THR A 854 10.24 -9.93 19.38
C THR A 854 8.79 -10.35 19.10
N LYS A 855 8.46 -11.65 19.24
CA LYS A 855 7.09 -12.15 19.14
C LYS A 855 6.20 -11.63 20.28
N GLN A 856 6.69 -11.61 21.52
CA GLN A 856 5.90 -11.10 22.66
C GLN A 856 5.61 -9.60 22.51
N ARG A 857 6.58 -8.82 22.03
CA ARG A 857 6.44 -7.39 21.71
C ARG A 857 5.28 -7.15 20.74
N ALA A 858 5.16 -7.97 19.69
CA ALA A 858 4.07 -7.87 18.71
C ALA A 858 2.68 -8.15 19.31
N ILE A 859 2.60 -8.96 20.36
CA ILE A 859 1.33 -9.33 21.03
C ILE A 859 0.95 -8.31 22.11
N SER A 860 1.90 -7.89 22.94
CA SER A 860 1.62 -7.08 24.15
C SER A 860 1.82 -5.57 23.96
N GLY A 861 2.47 -5.11 22.88
CA GLY A 861 2.69 -3.69 22.60
C GLY A 861 3.81 -3.06 23.43
N SER A 862 3.64 -2.96 24.76
CA SER A 862 4.61 -2.35 25.69
C SER A 862 4.76 -3.18 26.98
N PHE A 863 5.90 -3.05 27.64
CA PHE A 863 6.24 -3.70 28.91
C PHE A 863 6.41 -2.70 30.04
N TYR A 864 6.33 -3.19 31.29
CA TYR A 864 6.65 -2.41 32.49
C TYR A 864 8.04 -2.79 33.00
N ALA A 865 8.87 -1.79 33.34
CA ALA A 865 10.24 -1.99 33.78
C ALA A 865 10.34 -2.95 34.99
N SER A 866 9.45 -2.78 35.97
CA SER A 866 9.42 -3.55 37.22
C SER A 866 9.17 -5.05 37.05
N VAL A 867 8.63 -5.47 35.91
CA VAL A 867 8.30 -6.88 35.61
C VAL A 867 9.28 -7.47 34.59
N MET A 868 9.91 -6.63 33.77
CA MET A 868 10.70 -7.07 32.63
C MET A 868 11.91 -7.92 33.05
N SER A 869 12.61 -7.54 34.11
CA SER A 869 13.74 -8.32 34.62
C SER A 869 13.36 -9.76 34.97
N GLY A 870 12.30 -9.96 35.78
CA GLY A 870 11.83 -11.31 36.12
C GLY A 870 11.27 -12.07 34.91
N TYR A 871 10.66 -11.37 33.96
CA TYR A 871 10.23 -11.96 32.69
C TYR A 871 11.40 -12.50 31.86
N LEU A 872 12.53 -11.76 31.78
CA LEU A 872 13.71 -12.18 31.02
C LEU A 872 14.39 -13.40 31.64
N VAL A 873 14.53 -13.43 32.96
CA VAL A 873 15.05 -14.61 33.70
C VAL A 873 14.25 -15.86 33.33
N LEU A 874 12.92 -15.79 33.49
CA LEU A 874 12.02 -16.92 33.21
C LEU A 874 12.01 -17.29 31.72
N LEU A 875 12.17 -16.31 30.84
CA LEU A 875 12.26 -16.55 29.40
C LEU A 875 13.57 -17.24 29.02
N GLY A 876 14.71 -16.83 29.62
CA GLY A 876 16.02 -17.47 29.44
C GLY A 876 15.97 -18.93 29.86
N ILE A 877 15.43 -19.22 31.05
CA ILE A 877 15.20 -20.59 31.55
C ILE A 877 14.28 -21.38 30.60
N ARG A 878 13.21 -20.77 30.09
CA ARG A 878 12.31 -21.40 29.11
C ARG A 878 13.04 -21.73 27.80
N GLN A 879 13.97 -20.89 27.35
CA GLN A 879 14.78 -21.18 26.17
C GLN A 879 15.81 -22.28 26.45
N ALA A 880 16.50 -22.25 27.60
CA ALA A 880 17.43 -23.30 28.01
C ALA A 880 16.73 -24.66 28.11
N CYS A 881 15.54 -24.71 28.74
CA CYS A 881 14.69 -25.91 28.74
C CYS A 881 14.37 -26.40 27.32
N ARG A 882 14.05 -25.49 26.39
CA ARG A 882 13.74 -25.85 24.99
C ARG A 882 14.97 -26.44 24.29
N PHE A 883 16.15 -25.86 24.48
CA PHE A 883 17.37 -26.33 23.85
C PHE A 883 17.88 -27.66 24.43
N GLN A 884 17.49 -27.99 25.66
CA GLN A 884 17.83 -29.25 26.34
C GLN A 884 16.71 -30.29 26.28
N ASP A 885 15.65 -30.07 25.49
CA ASP A 885 14.44 -30.92 25.42
C ASP A 885 13.78 -31.20 26.79
N LYS A 886 13.91 -30.26 27.73
CA LYS A 886 13.30 -30.29 29.07
C LYS A 886 11.95 -29.58 29.05
N SER A 887 10.99 -30.11 29.81
CA SER A 887 9.66 -29.49 29.95
C SER A 887 9.71 -28.31 30.90
N PHE A 888 9.69 -27.08 30.36
CA PHE A 888 9.64 -25.85 31.16
C PHE A 888 8.49 -25.85 32.18
N PHE A 889 7.31 -26.35 31.80
CA PHE A 889 6.18 -26.42 32.72
C PHE A 889 6.46 -27.33 33.92
N LYS A 890 7.01 -28.53 33.68
CA LYS A 890 7.32 -29.49 34.76
C LYS A 890 8.46 -29.00 35.65
N PHE A 891 9.45 -28.31 35.08
CA PHE A 891 10.53 -27.67 35.83
C PHE A 891 10.00 -26.61 36.80
N LEU A 892 9.14 -25.71 36.33
CA LEU A 892 8.50 -24.73 37.22
C LEU A 892 7.62 -25.41 38.28
N PHE A 893 6.94 -26.49 37.90
CA PHE A 893 6.03 -27.19 38.79
C PHE A 893 6.74 -27.95 39.92
N SER A 894 7.96 -28.47 39.67
CA SER A 894 8.75 -29.16 40.70
C SER A 894 9.30 -28.21 41.75
N GLY A 895 9.54 -26.94 41.40
CA GLY A 895 10.18 -25.96 42.29
C GLY A 895 11.69 -26.15 42.40
N GLU A 896 12.29 -27.00 41.57
CA GLU A 896 13.74 -27.15 41.46
C GLU A 896 14.36 -25.88 40.87
N THR A 897 15.53 -25.49 41.36
CA THR A 897 16.26 -24.30 40.89
C THR A 897 17.49 -24.63 40.05
N ASP A 898 17.89 -25.90 39.98
CA ASP A 898 19.00 -26.35 39.14
C ASP A 898 18.45 -27.08 37.90
N LEU A 899 18.74 -26.52 36.72
CA LEU A 899 18.30 -27.08 35.45
C LEU A 899 18.95 -28.44 35.15
N ASP A 900 20.19 -28.67 35.56
CA ASP A 900 20.91 -29.91 35.26
C ASP A 900 20.52 -31.05 36.20
N GLN A 901 20.21 -30.76 37.47
CA GLN A 901 19.66 -31.75 38.42
C GLN A 901 18.21 -32.16 38.07
N PHE A 902 17.50 -31.34 37.31
CA PHE A 902 16.15 -31.65 36.86
C PHE A 902 16.15 -32.73 35.76
N GLU A 903 16.11 -34.00 36.18
CA GLU A 903 15.85 -35.12 35.29
C GLU A 903 14.35 -35.37 35.13
N LEU A 904 13.87 -35.38 33.88
CA LEU A 904 12.60 -36.02 33.56
C LEU A 904 12.78 -37.50 33.84
N ARG A 905 12.14 -38.04 34.88
CA ARG A 905 11.94 -39.50 35.03
C ARG A 905 11.48 -40.04 33.67
N LYS A 906 12.41 -40.62 32.90
CA LYS A 906 12.09 -41.24 31.61
C LYS A 906 11.03 -42.27 31.95
N ARG A 907 9.83 -42.12 31.35
CA ARG A 907 8.89 -43.24 31.31
C ARG A 907 9.70 -44.38 30.69
N LYS A 908 10.03 -45.40 31.47
CA LYS A 908 10.42 -46.70 30.91
C LYS A 908 9.31 -47.01 29.90
N ARG A 909 9.69 -47.07 28.62
CA ARG A 909 8.80 -47.41 27.53
C ARG A 909 8.23 -48.79 27.77
#